data_AF-A0A7V4LD02-F1
#
_entry.id   AF-A0A7V4LD02-F1
#
_cell.length_a   1.000
_cell.length_b   1.000
_cell.length_c   1.000
_cell.angle_alpha   90.00
_cell.angle_beta   90.00
_cell.angle_gamma   90.00
#
_symmetry.space_group_name_H-M   'P 1'
#
loop_
_entity.id
_entity.type
_entity.pdbx_description
1 polymer ?
#
loop_
_entity_poly.entity_id
_entity_poly.type
_entity_poly.pdbx_seq_one_letter_code
_entity_poly.pdbx_strand_id
1 'polypeptide(L)'
;MTNDVRAPKPVPAFPSFSGVVPHLAQVGDLGPPRSELGVGVLMAMESSIFPVPSEVVLPPAAYWASKGAVDPLTGWPITFWGVVIASTVQFVEMVIKKLSPALFKALGRALRAAGKLLAAGSRVYLLVGQAKLAAPGLERAVRANQEAGLLLIKLRERPSLEARDQGLVVTFFDSTLGEELGLVVDQVAYEEAYRAAPDNPDLAALLRIPLGSRGFLQPDNVHYLPVQTPRRGIYVVGPGRGLMNWTDTVADIDAAFQDVHQFIGLGEALVPQGRAWVDRGRCVLCLTCHRFCPHGAITWDNRAVINEVACQGCGICASQCPQEAIQLRNYTDDQIEAVLAALDTRLHPRVVAFLCRNSAWEAYEAALKQQVPALPAGFTPIKMPCAGKVDPEYVLKAFQAGADGVLVLACHEDNCKSSHGNLCAKWSVEQVQEMLAEAGIDPGRLVFQYVAANAPGDFLDAVDQLALNLSRAAAATEEAYPIWLTAATPVAAGRPLPGRKVEEILLEISPQDAQQLGVDPGERVRTVSPRGSLLAATRINPRLRPGSAFVPRHFLREVLELLGPEAKTAPGCAVQLAKLVEELEEVFGLKIPLGRYYHRGHAWVALEGGGMVRVGMDDFSQKLLGPGDAFALPDPGQEIIREDKALAFFRGSEKAPILAPFSGVVEAVNPKVLARPDLTHHDPYGDGWLLLLAPTTPEPDLKKLVTGPQSVEWIRDETERLVGMLDSSVGATLHAGGSLIDDVYGHYPDLGWANLVKEFLRSL
;
A
#
# COMPACT_ATOMS: atom_id res chain seq x y z
N MET A 1 -7.96 -59.89 8.39
CA MET A 1 -9.08 -59.88 9.34
C MET A 1 -9.94 -58.68 9.00
N THR A 2 -11.11 -58.95 8.42
CA THR A 2 -12.11 -57.97 7.98
C THR A 2 -12.77 -57.31 9.18
N ASN A 3 -12.67 -55.99 9.32
CA ASN A 3 -13.47 -55.23 10.28
C ASN A 3 -14.36 -54.23 9.54
N ASP A 4 -15.63 -54.62 9.46
CA ASP A 4 -16.78 -53.79 9.12
C ASP A 4 -16.84 -52.52 9.97
N VAL A 5 -16.75 -51.36 9.33
CA VAL A 5 -17.14 -50.09 9.95
C VAL A 5 -18.61 -49.84 9.60
N ARG A 6 -19.50 -50.13 10.55
CA ARG A 6 -20.93 -49.80 10.48
C ARG A 6 -21.11 -48.28 10.34
N ALA A 7 -21.86 -47.85 9.34
CA ALA A 7 -22.37 -46.48 9.23
C ALA A 7 -23.24 -46.11 10.46
N PRO A 8 -23.16 -44.88 10.97
CA PRO A 8 -24.03 -44.44 12.07
C PRO A 8 -25.49 -44.34 11.61
N LYS A 9 -26.41 -44.81 12.46
CA LYS A 9 -27.86 -44.76 12.23
C LYS A 9 -28.36 -43.30 12.13
N PRO A 10 -29.37 -43.02 11.28
CA PRO A 10 -29.99 -41.70 11.21
C PRO A 10 -30.67 -41.35 12.54
N VAL A 11 -30.46 -40.11 12.99
CA VAL A 11 -31.10 -39.50 14.17
C VAL A 11 -32.60 -39.33 13.86
N PRO A 12 -33.52 -39.68 14.78
CA PRO A 12 -34.96 -39.54 14.54
C PRO A 12 -35.38 -38.07 14.45
N ALA A 13 -36.33 -37.78 13.56
CA ALA A 13 -36.92 -36.46 13.38
C ALA A 13 -37.60 -35.94 14.65
N PHE A 14 -37.39 -34.67 14.97
CA PHE A 14 -38.07 -33.99 16.08
C PHE A 14 -39.58 -33.88 15.84
N PRO A 15 -40.43 -34.06 16.87
CA PRO A 15 -41.88 -33.96 16.73
C PRO A 15 -42.35 -32.52 16.61
N SER A 16 -43.37 -32.30 15.75
CA SER A 16 -44.07 -31.04 15.58
C SER A 16 -44.82 -30.65 16.86
N PHE A 17 -44.47 -29.51 17.47
CA PHE A 17 -45.22 -28.95 18.59
C PHE A 17 -46.34 -28.03 18.07
N SER A 18 -47.57 -28.57 18.09
CA SER A 18 -48.81 -27.82 18.01
C SER A 18 -49.36 -27.59 19.43
N GLY A 19 -49.57 -26.33 19.80
CA GLY A 19 -50.42 -25.95 20.93
C GLY A 19 -49.70 -25.22 22.06
N VAL A 20 -50.12 -23.97 22.29
CA VAL A 20 -50.59 -23.38 23.57
C VAL A 20 -50.47 -21.85 23.46
N VAL A 21 -51.62 -21.16 23.44
CA VAL A 21 -51.75 -19.71 23.68
C VAL A 21 -52.62 -19.55 24.91
N PRO A 22 -52.18 -18.81 25.95
CA PRO A 22 -53.12 -18.28 26.93
C PRO A 22 -52.98 -16.78 27.19
N HIS A 23 -54.17 -16.16 27.29
CA HIS A 23 -54.54 -14.93 28.03
C HIS A 23 -54.06 -13.55 27.54
N LEU A 24 -54.88 -12.92 26.70
CA LEU A 24 -55.01 -11.45 26.63
C LEU A 24 -56.12 -10.98 27.57
N ALA A 25 -55.78 -10.06 28.48
CA ALA A 25 -56.69 -9.41 29.40
C ALA A 25 -57.62 -8.41 28.68
N GLN A 26 -58.86 -8.33 29.17
CA GLN A 26 -59.94 -7.46 28.69
C GLN A 26 -59.59 -5.97 28.86
N VAL A 27 -59.74 -5.20 27.79
CA VAL A 27 -59.86 -3.73 27.84
C VAL A 27 -61.36 -3.40 27.73
N GLY A 28 -61.84 -2.58 28.67
CA GLY A 28 -63.24 -2.28 28.92
C GLY A 28 -63.95 -1.47 27.83
N ASP A 29 -65.28 -1.53 27.91
CA ASP A 29 -66.31 -0.96 27.03
C ASP A 29 -65.99 0.43 26.45
N LEU A 30 -65.82 0.48 25.13
CA LEU A 30 -66.04 1.68 24.31
C LEU A 30 -67.43 1.54 23.67
N GLY A 31 -68.29 2.53 23.86
CA GLY A 31 -69.69 2.55 23.41
C GLY A 31 -69.90 2.35 21.90
N PRO A 32 -71.16 2.31 21.43
CA PRO A 32 -71.49 1.81 20.10
C PRO A 32 -70.82 2.63 18.99
N PRO A 33 -70.29 1.99 17.93
CA PRO A 33 -69.49 2.65 16.91
C PRO A 33 -70.37 3.61 16.12
N ARG A 34 -70.01 4.89 16.12
CA ARG A 34 -70.54 5.85 15.14
C ARG A 34 -69.76 5.63 13.85
N SER A 35 -70.48 5.11 12.85
CA SER A 35 -70.14 4.96 11.42
C SER A 35 -68.67 5.18 11.03
N GLU A 36 -68.10 4.10 10.46
CA GLU A 36 -66.74 3.94 9.91
C GLU A 36 -65.79 3.14 10.82
N LEU A 37 -65.98 1.82 10.71
CA LEU A 37 -64.97 0.77 10.64
C LEU A 37 -63.69 1.02 11.47
N GLY A 38 -63.76 0.54 12.71
CA GLY A 38 -62.59 0.34 13.55
C GLY A 38 -61.57 -0.61 12.91
N VAL A 39 -60.30 -0.40 13.24
CA VAL A 39 -59.23 -1.33 12.89
C VAL A 39 -58.50 -1.78 14.16
N GLY A 40 -58.38 -3.09 14.26
CA GLY A 40 -57.70 -3.82 15.33
C GLY A 40 -56.18 -3.75 15.28
N VAL A 41 -55.62 -3.99 16.46
CA VAL A 41 -54.21 -3.98 16.86
C VAL A 41 -53.36 -5.01 16.11
N LEU A 42 -52.10 -4.68 15.81
CA LEU A 42 -50.98 -5.64 15.88
C LEU A 42 -49.71 -4.90 16.31
N MET A 43 -49.29 -5.18 17.56
CA MET A 43 -48.09 -4.66 18.20
C MET A 43 -46.82 -5.35 17.70
N ALA A 44 -45.67 -4.69 17.89
CA ALA A 44 -44.48 -5.37 18.41
C ALA A 44 -43.64 -4.39 19.26
N MET A 45 -43.83 -4.46 20.57
CA MET A 45 -42.73 -4.30 21.53
C MET A 45 -42.01 -5.65 21.65
N GLU A 46 -40.75 -5.61 22.08
CA GLU A 46 -39.89 -6.76 22.36
C GLU A 46 -40.64 -7.94 23.00
N SER A 47 -40.59 -9.13 22.40
CA SER A 47 -40.31 -10.42 23.07
C SER A 47 -40.52 -11.64 22.15
N SER A 48 -39.68 -12.66 22.41
CA SER A 48 -39.74 -14.10 22.13
C SER A 48 -40.91 -14.70 21.31
N ILE A 49 -40.57 -15.47 20.26
CA ILE A 49 -41.04 -16.84 19.88
C ILE A 49 -40.89 -17.09 18.36
N PHE A 50 -40.12 -18.14 18.00
CA PHE A 50 -40.03 -18.96 16.76
C PHE A 50 -40.02 -18.34 15.32
N PRO A 51 -39.31 -18.97 14.34
CA PRO A 51 -38.97 -18.35 13.06
C PRO A 51 -39.91 -18.76 11.90
N VAL A 52 -40.12 -17.84 10.96
CA VAL A 52 -40.58 -18.16 9.59
C VAL A 52 -39.68 -17.42 8.58
N PRO A 53 -39.25 -18.04 7.47
CA PRO A 53 -38.40 -17.39 6.47
C PRO A 53 -39.15 -16.24 5.78
N SER A 54 -38.65 -15.01 5.87
CA SER A 54 -39.34 -13.80 5.43
C SER A 54 -39.11 -13.43 3.95
N GLU A 55 -38.96 -14.41 3.05
CA GLU A 55 -39.11 -14.17 1.61
C GLU A 55 -40.58 -14.17 1.14
N VAL A 56 -41.56 -14.40 2.04
CA VAL A 56 -43.00 -14.43 1.68
C VAL A 56 -43.88 -13.43 2.44
N VAL A 57 -43.38 -12.71 3.45
CA VAL A 57 -44.24 -11.78 4.20
C VAL A 57 -44.15 -10.36 3.64
N LEU A 58 -44.90 -10.11 2.56
CA LEU A 58 -45.65 -8.85 2.52
C LEU A 58 -46.56 -8.90 3.75
N PRO A 59 -46.63 -7.86 4.63
CA PRO A 59 -47.71 -7.78 5.60
C PRO A 59 -49.01 -8.14 4.90
N PRO A 60 -49.91 -8.99 5.44
CA PRO A 60 -51.12 -9.39 4.72
C PRO A 60 -51.85 -8.20 4.10
N ALA A 61 -51.90 -7.07 4.81
CA ALA A 61 -52.38 -5.78 4.30
C ALA A 61 -51.67 -5.28 3.02
N ALA A 62 -50.33 -5.33 2.97
CA ALA A 62 -49.55 -4.96 1.78
C ALA A 62 -49.66 -5.98 0.63
N TYR A 63 -49.86 -7.26 0.94
CA TYR A 63 -50.14 -8.29 -0.08
C TYR A 63 -51.51 -8.09 -0.72
N TRP A 64 -52.56 -7.85 0.08
CA TRP A 64 -53.91 -7.57 -0.41
C TRP A 64 -54.00 -6.22 -1.12
N ALA A 65 -53.27 -5.19 -0.66
CA ALA A 65 -53.06 -3.93 -1.37
C ALA A 65 -52.39 -4.13 -2.73
N SER A 66 -51.41 -5.05 -2.83
CA SER A 66 -50.72 -5.35 -4.10
C SER A 66 -51.58 -6.13 -5.11
N LYS A 67 -52.70 -6.71 -4.68
CA LYS A 67 -53.62 -7.50 -5.51
C LYS A 67 -54.89 -6.75 -5.92
N GLY A 68 -55.12 -5.53 -5.42
CA GLY A 68 -56.29 -4.72 -5.76
C GLY A 68 -57.63 -5.38 -5.39
N ALA A 69 -57.63 -6.30 -4.43
CA ALA A 69 -58.81 -7.08 -4.10
C ALA A 69 -59.78 -6.28 -3.21
N VAL A 70 -61.05 -6.45 -3.50
CA VAL A 70 -62.20 -5.94 -2.76
C VAL A 70 -62.44 -6.85 -1.54
N ASP A 71 -62.78 -6.30 -0.38
CA ASP A 71 -63.09 -7.09 0.81
C ASP A 71 -64.25 -8.08 0.52
N PRO A 72 -64.07 -9.41 0.67
CA PRO A 72 -65.07 -10.40 0.32
C PRO A 72 -66.30 -10.44 1.24
N LEU A 73 -66.26 -9.78 2.41
CA LEU A 73 -67.39 -9.69 3.34
C LEU A 73 -68.23 -8.43 3.13
N THR A 74 -67.63 -7.35 2.63
CA THR A 74 -68.30 -6.04 2.50
C THR A 74 -68.46 -5.57 1.06
N GLY A 75 -67.66 -6.06 0.11
CA GLY A 75 -67.73 -5.70 -1.31
C GLY A 75 -67.17 -4.31 -1.64
N TRP A 76 -66.41 -3.68 -0.74
CA TRP A 76 -65.84 -2.32 -0.93
C TRP A 76 -64.35 -2.34 -1.33
N PRO A 77 -63.91 -1.40 -2.20
CA PRO A 77 -62.50 -1.28 -2.58
C PRO A 77 -61.65 -0.80 -1.41
N ILE A 78 -60.56 -1.53 -1.11
CA ILE A 78 -59.65 -1.20 -0.01
C ILE A 78 -58.73 -0.05 -0.45
N THR A 79 -58.93 1.16 0.07
CA THR A 79 -58.06 2.33 -0.16
C THR A 79 -57.10 2.51 1.01
N PHE A 80 -55.79 2.59 0.72
CA PHE A 80 -54.72 2.79 1.71
C PHE A 80 -54.14 4.21 1.61
N TRP A 81 -53.96 4.86 2.76
CA TRP A 81 -53.38 6.20 2.93
C TRP A 81 -52.17 6.08 3.89
N GLY A 82 -50.94 6.50 3.53
CA GLY A 82 -49.70 6.03 4.22
C GLY A 82 -48.54 7.01 4.47
N VAL A 83 -47.64 6.63 5.39
CA VAL A 83 -46.29 7.19 5.68
C VAL A 83 -45.26 6.07 5.83
N VAL A 84 -44.02 6.30 5.38
CA VAL A 84 -42.88 5.37 5.53
C VAL A 84 -41.71 6.06 6.23
N ILE A 85 -41.38 5.63 7.45
CA ILE A 85 -40.21 6.03 8.24
C ILE A 85 -39.04 5.05 8.00
N ALA A 86 -37.95 5.55 7.44
CA ALA A 86 -36.67 4.83 7.38
C ALA A 86 -35.68 5.46 8.36
N SER A 87 -35.72 5.05 9.63
CA SER A 87 -34.73 5.52 10.60
C SER A 87 -33.43 4.72 10.46
N THR A 88 -32.32 5.41 10.30
CA THR A 88 -31.00 4.92 10.72
C THR A 88 -30.35 6.04 11.51
N VAL A 89 -30.32 5.86 12.84
CA VAL A 89 -29.55 6.67 13.78
C VAL A 89 -28.31 5.89 14.15
N GLN A 90 -27.15 6.54 14.05
CA GLN A 90 -25.88 6.06 14.55
C GLN A 90 -25.54 6.95 15.75
N PHE A 91 -25.60 6.39 16.96
CA PHE A 91 -24.95 6.94 18.15
C PHE A 91 -24.18 5.80 18.82
N VAL A 92 -23.01 5.51 18.27
CA VAL A 92 -21.88 4.94 19.00
C VAL A 92 -20.67 5.70 18.49
N GLU A 93 -20.02 6.42 19.40
CA GLU A 93 -18.79 7.16 19.14
C GLU A 93 -17.67 6.21 18.72
N MET A 94 -16.86 6.73 17.78
CA MET A 94 -15.47 6.38 17.48
C MET A 94 -15.15 5.00 16.88
N VAL A 95 -14.47 5.11 15.73
CA VAL A 95 -13.72 4.09 14.98
C VAL A 95 -14.55 3.33 13.91
N ILE A 96 -14.13 3.52 12.66
CA ILE A 96 -14.56 2.91 11.39
C ILE A 96 -15.70 3.62 10.62
N LYS A 97 -15.27 4.48 9.68
CA LYS A 97 -16.03 4.98 8.51
C LYS A 97 -16.37 3.85 7.50
N LYS A 98 -17.01 2.74 7.90
CA LYS A 98 -17.47 1.72 6.93
C LYS A 98 -18.95 1.94 6.59
N LEU A 99 -19.19 2.17 5.30
CA LEU A 99 -20.53 2.13 4.70
C LEU A 99 -21.12 0.74 4.92
N SER A 100 -22.16 0.59 5.73
CA SER A 100 -22.82 -0.71 5.87
C SER A 100 -23.79 -0.94 4.70
N PRO A 101 -23.69 -2.05 3.94
CA PRO A 101 -24.63 -2.41 2.87
C PRO A 101 -26.10 -2.45 3.31
N ALA A 102 -26.32 -2.72 4.60
CA ALA A 102 -27.60 -2.65 5.29
C ALA A 102 -28.36 -1.33 5.06
N LEU A 103 -27.64 -0.20 5.12
CA LEU A 103 -28.20 1.14 5.01
C LEU A 103 -28.80 1.41 3.62
N PHE A 104 -28.12 0.95 2.57
CA PHE A 104 -28.59 1.08 1.18
C PHE A 104 -29.84 0.23 0.92
N LYS A 105 -29.87 -1.00 1.47
CA LYS A 105 -30.96 -1.95 1.25
C LYS A 105 -32.25 -1.50 1.94
N ALA A 106 -32.14 -0.97 3.16
CA ALA A 106 -33.26 -0.36 3.89
C ALA A 106 -33.86 0.83 3.12
N LEU A 107 -33.03 1.80 2.71
CA LEU A 107 -33.49 2.95 1.92
C LEU A 107 -34.15 2.54 0.60
N GLY A 108 -33.59 1.55 -0.10
CA GLY A 108 -34.17 1.02 -1.33
C GLY A 108 -35.57 0.40 -1.14
N ARG A 109 -35.82 -0.28 -0.01
CA ARG A 109 -37.17 -0.80 0.31
C ARG A 109 -38.15 0.32 0.62
N ALA A 110 -37.72 1.29 1.44
CA ALA A 110 -38.54 2.44 1.79
C ALA A 110 -38.98 3.21 0.54
N LEU A 111 -38.07 3.43 -0.42
CA LEU A 111 -38.39 4.09 -1.70
C LEU A 111 -39.32 3.28 -2.60
N ARG A 112 -39.23 1.94 -2.59
CA ARG A 112 -40.19 1.09 -3.33
C ARG A 112 -41.58 1.14 -2.71
N ALA A 113 -41.67 1.16 -1.38
CA ALA A 113 -42.94 1.31 -0.67
C ALA A 113 -43.54 2.70 -0.90
N ALA A 114 -42.71 3.75 -0.80
CA ALA A 114 -43.10 5.13 -1.09
C ALA A 114 -43.68 5.27 -2.51
N GLY A 115 -43.01 4.72 -3.52
CA GLY A 115 -43.48 4.83 -4.91
C GLY A 115 -44.85 4.20 -5.14
N LYS A 116 -45.12 3.06 -4.48
CA LYS A 116 -46.45 2.41 -4.54
C LYS A 116 -47.53 3.26 -3.85
N LEU A 117 -47.21 3.85 -2.70
CA LEU A 117 -48.13 4.72 -1.96
C LEU A 117 -48.42 6.03 -2.70
N LEU A 118 -47.40 6.64 -3.30
CA LEU A 118 -47.54 7.83 -4.14
C LEU A 118 -48.40 7.53 -5.37
N ALA A 119 -48.18 6.39 -6.03
CA ALA A 119 -49.01 5.94 -7.15
C ALA A 119 -50.48 5.68 -6.75
N ALA A 120 -50.72 5.35 -5.47
CA ALA A 120 -52.07 5.21 -4.90
C ALA A 120 -52.69 6.55 -4.44
N GLY A 121 -52.00 7.68 -4.65
CA GLY A 121 -52.49 9.03 -4.29
C GLY A 121 -52.22 9.45 -2.84
N SER A 122 -51.41 8.70 -2.09
CA SER A 122 -51.01 9.08 -0.72
C SER A 122 -49.99 10.21 -0.71
N ARG A 123 -50.02 11.05 0.32
CA ARG A 123 -48.92 11.97 0.65
C ARG A 123 -47.87 11.24 1.47
N VAL A 124 -46.68 11.06 0.92
CA VAL A 124 -45.61 10.29 1.57
C VAL A 124 -44.48 11.21 2.03
N TYR A 125 -44.15 11.10 3.31
CA TYR A 125 -42.99 11.72 3.93
C TYR A 125 -41.97 10.63 4.26
N LEU A 126 -40.71 10.83 3.86
CA LEU A 126 -39.61 9.93 4.17
C LEU A 126 -38.58 10.65 5.03
N LEU A 127 -38.58 10.34 6.32
CA LEU A 127 -37.65 10.91 7.31
C LEU A 127 -36.40 10.04 7.39
N VAL A 128 -35.21 10.63 7.18
CA VAL A 128 -33.93 9.93 7.14
C VAL A 128 -32.83 10.70 7.86
N GLY A 129 -31.98 10.03 8.65
CA GLY A 129 -30.81 10.66 9.28
C GLY A 129 -29.71 10.96 8.26
N GLN A 130 -29.25 9.92 7.56
CA GLN A 130 -28.37 10.05 6.40
C GLN A 130 -28.90 9.23 5.22
N ALA A 131 -29.12 9.88 4.08
CA ALA A 131 -29.38 9.21 2.82
C ALA A 131 -28.04 8.95 2.11
N LYS A 132 -27.57 7.70 2.10
CA LYS A 132 -26.43 7.28 1.27
C LYS A 132 -26.97 6.69 -0.03
N LEU A 133 -26.56 7.22 -1.17
CA LEU A 133 -27.10 6.88 -2.50
C LEU A 133 -26.11 6.15 -3.41
N ALA A 134 -24.98 5.68 -2.87
CA ALA A 134 -23.94 5.01 -3.65
C ALA A 134 -24.32 3.62 -4.22
N ALA A 135 -25.49 3.08 -3.87
CA ALA A 135 -25.97 1.82 -4.46
C ALA A 135 -26.56 2.05 -5.87
N PRO A 136 -26.33 1.13 -6.83
CA PRO A 136 -26.84 1.26 -8.19
C PRO A 136 -28.35 1.50 -8.24
N GLY A 137 -28.78 2.51 -9.00
CA GLY A 137 -30.19 2.85 -9.21
C GLY A 137 -30.88 3.56 -8.04
N LEU A 138 -30.24 3.68 -6.88
CA LEU A 138 -30.87 4.28 -5.69
C LEU A 138 -31.08 5.79 -5.84
N GLU A 139 -30.14 6.50 -6.45
CA GLU A 139 -30.30 7.92 -6.77
C GLU A 139 -31.47 8.16 -7.74
N ARG A 140 -31.59 7.33 -8.78
CA ARG A 140 -32.69 7.39 -9.74
C ARG A 140 -34.02 7.11 -9.04
N ALA A 141 -34.07 6.14 -8.14
CA ALA A 141 -35.26 5.83 -7.35
C ALA A 141 -35.68 6.99 -6.44
N VAL A 142 -34.73 7.68 -5.79
CA VAL A 142 -35.05 8.89 -5.00
C VAL A 142 -35.67 9.97 -5.90
N ARG A 143 -35.02 10.31 -7.02
CA ARG A 143 -35.50 11.35 -7.94
C ARG A 143 -36.91 11.04 -8.46
N ALA A 144 -37.12 9.81 -8.94
CA ALA A 144 -38.42 9.39 -9.46
C ALA A 144 -39.53 9.48 -8.39
N ASN A 145 -39.22 9.14 -7.13
CA ASN A 145 -40.18 9.29 -6.05
C ASN A 145 -40.43 10.77 -5.69
N GLN A 146 -39.42 11.62 -5.70
CA GLN A 146 -39.58 13.06 -5.46
C GLN A 146 -40.43 13.72 -6.55
N GLU A 147 -40.21 13.37 -7.82
CA GLU A 147 -41.05 13.81 -8.94
C GLU A 147 -42.51 13.35 -8.79
N ALA A 148 -42.73 12.18 -8.18
CA ALA A 148 -44.06 11.67 -7.85
C ALA A 148 -44.66 12.28 -6.56
N GLY A 149 -43.98 13.19 -5.88
CA GLY A 149 -44.49 13.90 -4.69
C GLY A 149 -43.94 13.43 -3.35
N LEU A 150 -42.87 12.62 -3.31
CA LEU A 150 -42.18 12.26 -2.07
C LEU A 150 -41.52 13.48 -1.42
N LEU A 151 -41.84 13.75 -0.15
CA LEU A 151 -41.13 14.72 0.67
C LEU A 151 -40.07 14.02 1.52
N LEU A 152 -38.80 14.26 1.20
CA LEU A 152 -37.66 13.69 1.92
C LEU A 152 -37.15 14.69 2.97
N ILE A 153 -37.17 14.28 4.24
CA ILE A 153 -36.83 15.11 5.39
C ILE A 153 -35.58 14.58 6.07
N LYS A 154 -34.58 15.43 6.24
CA LYS A 154 -33.31 15.06 6.86
C LYS A 154 -33.34 15.34 8.36
N LEU A 155 -33.15 14.28 9.13
CA LEU A 155 -33.12 14.33 10.59
C LEU A 155 -31.68 14.49 11.11
N ARG A 156 -31.49 15.38 12.09
CA ARG A 156 -30.26 15.42 12.91
C ARG A 156 -30.40 14.61 14.19
N GLU A 157 -31.61 14.60 14.73
CA GLU A 157 -31.95 13.96 15.99
C GLU A 157 -33.18 13.08 15.82
N ARG A 158 -33.48 12.30 16.86
CA ARG A 158 -34.60 11.37 16.84
C ARG A 158 -35.92 12.15 16.92
N PRO A 159 -36.88 11.91 16.01
CA PRO A 159 -38.19 12.54 16.10
C PRO A 159 -38.96 11.98 17.29
N SER A 160 -39.82 12.80 17.90
CA SER A 160 -40.81 12.34 18.88
C SER A 160 -42.11 11.95 18.16
N LEU A 161 -42.85 11.01 18.77
CA LEU A 161 -44.11 10.51 18.25
C LEU A 161 -45.15 10.57 19.36
N GLU A 162 -46.24 11.30 19.13
CA GLU A 162 -47.37 11.44 20.05
C GLU A 162 -48.67 11.06 19.35
N ALA A 163 -49.54 10.31 20.01
CA ALA A 163 -50.91 10.09 19.54
C ALA A 163 -51.80 11.25 19.99
N ARG A 164 -52.59 11.83 19.08
CA ARG A 164 -53.57 12.88 19.36
C ARG A 164 -54.92 12.55 18.70
N ASP A 165 -55.97 13.28 19.06
CA ASP A 165 -57.35 13.05 18.59
C ASP A 165 -57.51 13.13 17.06
N GLN A 166 -56.58 13.78 16.35
CA GLN A 166 -56.59 13.97 14.89
C GLN A 166 -55.54 13.12 14.14
N GLY A 167 -54.84 12.20 14.82
CA GLY A 167 -53.81 11.34 14.21
C GLY A 167 -52.52 11.27 15.03
N LEU A 168 -51.45 10.77 14.41
CA LEU A 168 -50.12 10.72 15.00
C LEU A 168 -49.37 12.02 14.68
N VAL A 169 -48.76 12.65 15.68
CA VAL A 169 -47.90 13.81 15.50
C VAL A 169 -46.44 13.37 15.57
N VAL A 170 -45.73 13.56 14.47
CA VAL A 170 -44.28 13.35 14.36
C VAL A 170 -43.61 14.70 14.49
N THR A 171 -42.90 14.92 15.60
CA THR A 171 -42.19 16.18 15.84
C THR A 171 -40.69 16.00 15.60
N PHE A 172 -40.08 16.90 14.84
CA PHE A 172 -38.65 16.88 14.53
C PHE A 172 -38.10 18.28 14.29
N PHE A 173 -36.79 18.46 14.51
CA PHE A 173 -36.09 19.67 14.15
C PHE A 173 -35.71 19.68 12.67
N ASP A 174 -36.22 20.65 11.91
CA ASP A 174 -35.83 20.83 10.50
C ASP A 174 -34.54 21.66 10.41
N SER A 175 -33.47 21.04 9.94
CA SER A 175 -32.18 21.72 9.86
C SER A 175 -32.06 22.79 8.77
N THR A 176 -33.03 22.86 7.84
CA THR A 176 -33.11 23.87 6.78
C THR A 176 -33.81 25.13 7.29
N LEU A 177 -34.89 24.95 8.05
CA LEU A 177 -35.69 26.04 8.61
C LEU A 177 -35.20 26.50 9.99
N GLY A 178 -34.45 25.66 10.71
CA GLY A 178 -33.87 25.99 12.02
C GLY A 178 -34.87 25.98 13.17
N GLU A 179 -36.01 25.31 13.00
CA GLU A 179 -37.11 25.25 13.97
C GLU A 179 -37.66 23.83 14.12
N GLU A 180 -38.40 23.61 15.20
CA GLU A 180 -39.09 22.35 15.47
C GLU A 180 -40.45 22.33 14.75
N LEU A 181 -40.67 21.29 13.94
CA LEU A 181 -41.89 21.11 13.16
C LEU A 181 -42.65 19.87 13.63
N GLY A 182 -43.98 19.97 13.66
CA GLY A 182 -44.89 18.86 13.89
C GLY A 182 -45.63 18.48 12.61
N LEU A 183 -45.52 17.23 12.18
CA LEU A 183 -46.32 16.66 11.10
C LEU A 183 -47.43 15.78 11.67
N VAL A 184 -48.68 16.11 11.36
CA VAL A 184 -49.82 15.22 11.64
C VAL A 184 -49.93 14.21 10.51
N VAL A 185 -49.93 12.93 10.88
CA VAL A 185 -49.97 11.80 9.95
C VAL A 185 -50.90 10.71 10.44
N ASP A 186 -51.53 9.99 9.51
CA ASP A 186 -52.47 8.93 9.85
C ASP A 186 -51.76 7.62 10.26
N GLN A 187 -50.59 7.37 9.69
CA GLN A 187 -49.77 6.20 9.99
C GLN A 187 -48.30 6.57 10.10
N VAL A 188 -47.54 5.67 10.70
CA VAL A 188 -46.10 5.71 10.78
C VAL A 188 -45.58 4.28 10.61
N ALA A 189 -44.84 4.00 9.54
CA ALA A 189 -44.18 2.72 9.34
C ALA A 189 -42.69 2.83 9.67
N TYR A 190 -42.19 2.15 10.70
CA TYR A 190 -40.76 2.14 11.05
C TYR A 190 -40.00 1.01 10.34
N GLU A 191 -38.80 1.30 9.83
CA GLU A 191 -37.85 0.28 9.37
C GLU A 191 -37.28 -0.53 10.55
N GLU A 192 -37.41 -1.85 10.50
CA GLU A 192 -36.92 -2.77 11.54
C GLU A 192 -35.38 -2.80 11.63
N ALA A 193 -34.87 -2.91 12.87
CA ALA A 193 -33.45 -3.11 13.11
C ALA A 193 -33.07 -4.58 12.90
N TYR A 194 -32.21 -4.84 11.92
CA TYR A 194 -31.71 -6.19 11.65
C TYR A 194 -30.68 -6.62 12.70
N ARG A 195 -30.93 -7.79 13.28
CA ARG A 195 -30.05 -8.44 14.25
C ARG A 195 -29.66 -9.83 13.77
N ALA A 196 -28.50 -10.27 14.22
CA ALA A 196 -28.09 -11.65 14.08
C ALA A 196 -29.03 -12.60 14.84
N ALA A 197 -29.06 -13.86 14.42
CA ALA A 197 -29.82 -14.88 15.12
C ALA A 197 -29.25 -15.09 16.54
N PRO A 198 -30.10 -15.25 17.57
CA PRO A 198 -29.67 -15.29 18.96
C PRO A 198 -28.77 -16.49 19.31
N ASP A 199 -28.85 -17.55 18.51
CA ASP A 199 -28.06 -18.79 18.58
C ASP A 199 -26.72 -18.70 17.83
N ASN A 200 -26.46 -17.63 17.07
CA ASN A 200 -25.19 -17.42 16.39
C ASN A 200 -23.97 -17.49 17.33
N PRO A 201 -23.98 -16.96 18.57
CA PRO A 201 -22.85 -17.09 19.48
C PRO A 201 -22.53 -18.55 19.83
N ASP A 202 -23.55 -19.37 20.08
CA ASP A 202 -23.37 -20.78 20.39
C ASP A 202 -22.86 -21.56 19.18
N LEU A 203 -23.41 -21.28 18.00
CA LEU A 203 -22.95 -21.87 16.74
C LEU A 203 -21.51 -21.46 16.40
N ALA A 204 -21.16 -20.19 16.59
CA ALA A 204 -19.81 -19.67 16.39
C ALA A 204 -18.81 -20.32 17.36
N ALA A 205 -19.20 -20.52 18.62
CA ALA A 205 -18.38 -21.23 19.61
C ALA A 205 -18.18 -22.71 19.24
N LEU A 206 -19.24 -23.40 18.80
CA LEU A 206 -19.19 -24.80 18.35
C LEU A 206 -18.26 -24.96 17.14
N LEU A 207 -18.42 -24.11 16.14
CA LEU A 207 -17.60 -24.11 14.93
C LEU A 207 -16.20 -23.49 15.16
N ARG A 208 -16.01 -22.81 16.29
CA ARG A 208 -14.82 -22.04 16.68
C ARG A 208 -14.43 -21.00 15.61
N ILE A 209 -15.41 -20.28 15.11
CA ILE A 209 -15.23 -19.14 14.21
C ILE A 209 -15.51 -17.85 14.98
N PRO A 210 -14.84 -16.73 14.67
CA PRO A 210 -15.18 -15.46 15.30
C PRO A 210 -16.51 -14.94 14.77
N LEU A 211 -17.25 -14.23 15.63
CA LEU A 211 -18.42 -13.46 15.22
C LEU A 211 -17.98 -12.19 14.47
N GLY A 212 -18.76 -11.82 13.46
CA GLY A 212 -18.65 -10.55 12.77
C GLY A 212 -19.41 -9.43 13.46
N SER A 213 -19.52 -8.31 12.73
CA SER A 213 -20.24 -7.14 13.22
C SER A 213 -21.69 -7.49 13.57
N ARG A 214 -22.21 -6.91 14.65
CA ARG A 214 -23.59 -7.11 15.12
C ARG A 214 -24.00 -8.57 15.40
N GLY A 215 -23.02 -9.46 15.61
CA GLY A 215 -23.25 -10.87 15.97
C GLY A 215 -23.48 -11.82 14.79
N PHE A 216 -23.24 -11.40 13.56
CA PHE A 216 -23.34 -12.29 12.39
C PHE A 216 -22.20 -13.32 12.36
N LEU A 217 -22.37 -14.42 11.64
CA LEU A 217 -21.42 -15.55 11.65
C LEU A 217 -20.17 -15.32 10.80
N GLN A 218 -20.11 -14.21 10.08
CA GLN A 218 -19.03 -13.91 9.15
C GLN A 218 -18.24 -12.69 9.62
N PRO A 219 -16.95 -12.84 9.94
CA PRO A 219 -16.11 -11.73 10.35
C PRO A 219 -15.83 -10.75 9.20
N ASP A 220 -15.78 -9.46 9.52
CA ASP A 220 -15.41 -8.41 8.58
C ASP A 220 -13.90 -8.41 8.36
N ASN A 221 -13.40 -9.07 7.31
CA ASN A 221 -11.97 -9.15 7.01
C ASN A 221 -11.71 -9.16 5.51
N VAL A 222 -10.81 -8.28 5.05
CA VAL A 222 -10.57 -8.07 3.61
C VAL A 222 -9.85 -9.24 2.93
N HIS A 223 -9.23 -10.13 3.71
CA HIS A 223 -8.47 -11.27 3.18
C HIS A 223 -9.32 -12.51 2.94
N TYR A 224 -10.58 -12.53 3.41
CA TYR A 224 -11.51 -13.62 3.22
C TYR A 224 -12.56 -13.23 2.20
N LEU A 225 -12.88 -14.16 1.29
CA LEU A 225 -14.05 -13.99 0.46
C LEU A 225 -15.29 -13.87 1.34
N PRO A 226 -16.35 -13.21 0.87
CA PRO A 226 -17.49 -12.96 1.71
C PRO A 226 -18.12 -14.26 2.27
N VAL A 227 -18.03 -15.40 1.58
CA VAL A 227 -18.58 -16.66 2.09
C VAL A 227 -17.64 -17.43 3.03
N GLN A 228 -16.37 -17.01 3.12
CA GLN A 228 -15.34 -17.72 3.87
C GLN A 228 -15.29 -17.29 5.34
N THR A 229 -14.91 -18.24 6.19
CA THR A 229 -14.50 -17.97 7.57
C THR A 229 -12.98 -18.15 7.73
N PRO A 230 -12.38 -17.70 8.85
CA PRO A 230 -10.97 -17.96 9.15
C PRO A 230 -10.62 -19.45 9.29
N ARG A 231 -11.64 -20.31 9.44
CA ARG A 231 -11.50 -21.76 9.43
C ARG A 231 -11.82 -22.27 8.04
N ARG A 232 -10.76 -22.67 7.33
CA ARG A 232 -10.89 -23.23 5.98
C ARG A 232 -11.80 -24.45 6.00
N GLY A 233 -12.74 -24.51 5.05
CA GLY A 233 -13.77 -25.54 4.99
C GLY A 233 -15.06 -25.22 5.76
N ILE A 234 -15.11 -24.11 6.50
CA ILE A 234 -16.35 -23.60 7.11
C ILE A 234 -16.77 -22.34 6.35
N TYR A 235 -18.00 -22.36 5.84
CA TYR A 235 -18.59 -21.31 5.01
C TYR A 235 -19.86 -20.77 5.65
N VAL A 236 -20.14 -19.49 5.41
CA VAL A 236 -21.41 -18.86 5.77
C VAL A 236 -22.07 -18.37 4.48
N VAL A 237 -23.28 -18.86 4.20
CA VAL A 237 -24.03 -18.54 2.98
C VAL A 237 -25.38 -18.00 3.41
N GLY A 238 -25.82 -16.91 2.80
CA GLY A 238 -27.14 -16.36 3.09
C GLY A 238 -27.17 -15.47 4.35
N PRO A 239 -28.38 -15.18 4.89
CA PRO A 239 -28.61 -14.12 5.89
C PRO A 239 -27.79 -14.22 7.19
N GLY A 240 -27.17 -15.36 7.47
CA GLY A 240 -26.21 -15.52 8.57
C GLY A 240 -25.01 -14.58 8.51
N ARG A 241 -24.74 -13.98 7.33
CA ARG A 241 -23.68 -12.96 7.14
C ARG A 241 -24.13 -11.53 7.33
N GLY A 242 -25.44 -11.30 7.40
CA GLY A 242 -26.01 -9.97 7.45
C GLY A 242 -27.14 -9.77 6.44
N LEU A 243 -27.47 -8.49 6.28
CA LEU A 243 -28.58 -8.05 5.44
C LEU A 243 -28.33 -8.29 3.95
N MET A 244 -29.17 -9.13 3.34
CA MET A 244 -29.04 -9.50 1.94
C MET A 244 -30.38 -9.76 1.25
N ASN A 245 -30.36 -9.68 -0.08
CA ASN A 245 -31.48 -10.04 -0.93
C ASN A 245 -31.23 -11.41 -1.60
N TRP A 246 -32.21 -11.90 -2.36
CA TRP A 246 -32.09 -13.16 -3.07
C TRP A 246 -30.92 -13.19 -4.06
N THR A 247 -30.67 -12.10 -4.80
CA THR A 247 -29.55 -12.02 -5.75
C THR A 247 -28.20 -12.14 -5.05
N ASP A 248 -28.03 -11.48 -3.90
CA ASP A 248 -26.83 -11.61 -3.07
C ASP A 248 -26.68 -13.05 -2.56
N THR A 249 -27.79 -13.68 -2.16
CA THR A 249 -27.80 -15.06 -1.65
C THR A 249 -27.40 -16.05 -2.74
N VAL A 250 -27.88 -15.88 -3.96
CA VAL A 250 -27.45 -16.68 -5.12
C VAL A 250 -25.96 -16.48 -5.40
N ALA A 251 -25.47 -15.24 -5.35
CA ALA A 251 -24.03 -14.96 -5.50
C ALA A 251 -23.19 -15.62 -4.41
N ASP A 252 -23.69 -15.66 -3.16
CA ASP A 252 -23.04 -16.38 -2.06
C ASP A 252 -23.04 -17.89 -2.31
N ILE A 253 -24.13 -18.47 -2.82
CA ILE A 253 -24.19 -19.89 -3.17
C ILE A 253 -23.13 -20.21 -4.23
N ASP A 254 -23.06 -19.42 -5.29
CA ASP A 254 -22.09 -19.61 -6.37
C ASP A 254 -20.64 -19.47 -5.87
N ALA A 255 -20.36 -18.46 -5.04
CA ALA A 255 -19.03 -18.25 -4.47
C ALA A 255 -18.62 -19.41 -3.54
N ALA A 256 -19.54 -19.89 -2.70
CA ALA A 256 -19.28 -21.02 -1.82
C ALA A 256 -19.06 -22.31 -2.63
N PHE A 257 -19.87 -22.55 -3.66
CA PHE A 257 -19.72 -23.69 -4.54
C PHE A 257 -18.35 -23.70 -5.24
N GLN A 258 -17.92 -22.56 -5.78
CA GLN A 258 -16.62 -22.43 -6.43
C GLN A 258 -15.47 -22.70 -5.46
N ASP A 259 -15.51 -22.12 -4.26
CA ASP A 259 -14.43 -22.31 -3.28
C ASP A 259 -14.38 -23.75 -2.76
N VAL A 260 -15.54 -24.37 -2.52
CA VAL A 260 -15.66 -25.78 -2.15
C VAL A 260 -15.11 -26.68 -3.26
N HIS A 261 -15.49 -26.43 -4.51
CA HIS A 261 -14.98 -27.19 -5.66
C HIS A 261 -13.46 -27.04 -5.81
N GLN A 262 -12.92 -25.83 -5.63
CA GLN A 262 -11.47 -25.60 -5.64
C GLN A 262 -10.77 -26.27 -4.45
N PHE A 263 -11.42 -26.34 -3.30
CA PHE A 263 -10.86 -26.91 -2.08
C PHE A 263 -10.80 -28.44 -2.11
N ILE A 264 -11.88 -29.09 -2.55
CA ILE A 264 -12.02 -30.56 -2.53
C ILE A 264 -11.50 -31.17 -3.84
N GLY A 265 -11.54 -30.43 -4.96
CA GLY A 265 -11.11 -30.92 -6.27
C GLY A 265 -11.82 -32.22 -6.66
N LEU A 266 -11.06 -33.23 -7.08
CA LEU A 266 -11.53 -34.60 -7.37
C LEU A 266 -11.51 -35.53 -6.14
N GLY A 267 -11.46 -34.98 -4.92
CA GLY A 267 -11.24 -35.74 -3.68
C GLY A 267 -9.79 -35.72 -3.18
N GLU A 268 -8.90 -35.02 -3.88
CA GLU A 268 -7.51 -34.79 -3.48
C GLU A 268 -7.21 -33.28 -3.44
N ALA A 269 -6.53 -32.84 -2.37
CA ALA A 269 -6.17 -31.44 -2.17
C ALA A 269 -4.65 -31.26 -2.11
N LEU A 270 -4.12 -30.36 -2.94
CA LEU A 270 -2.72 -29.96 -2.87
C LEU A 270 -2.49 -29.10 -1.62
N VAL A 271 -1.56 -29.53 -0.77
CA VAL A 271 -1.13 -28.77 0.40
C VAL A 271 -0.12 -27.71 -0.04
N PRO A 272 -0.41 -26.40 0.16
CA PRO A 272 0.56 -25.35 -0.15
C PRO A 272 1.83 -25.49 0.68
N GLN A 273 2.98 -25.10 0.12
CA GLN A 273 4.21 -24.99 0.92
C GLN A 273 4.02 -23.95 2.04
N GLY A 274 4.77 -24.09 3.14
CA GLY A 274 4.67 -23.17 4.29
C GLY A 274 3.69 -23.59 5.39
N ARG A 275 3.36 -24.89 5.49
CA ARG A 275 2.55 -25.40 6.61
C ARG A 275 3.39 -25.70 7.84
N ALA A 276 2.75 -25.60 8.99
CA ALA A 276 3.33 -26.02 10.26
C ALA A 276 3.37 -27.55 10.34
N TRP A 277 4.45 -28.07 10.92
CA TRP A 277 4.59 -29.48 11.25
C TRP A 277 5.10 -29.62 12.69
N VAL A 278 4.90 -30.80 13.28
CA VAL A 278 5.27 -31.06 14.68
C VAL A 278 6.32 -32.17 14.73
N ASP A 279 7.45 -31.88 15.38
CA ASP A 279 8.35 -32.90 15.89
C ASP A 279 7.70 -33.58 17.10
N ARG A 280 7.23 -34.80 16.88
CA ARG A 280 6.53 -35.59 17.90
C ARG A 280 7.46 -36.05 19.04
N GLY A 281 8.78 -36.08 18.82
CA GLY A 281 9.78 -36.41 19.83
C GLY A 281 9.96 -35.28 20.85
N ARG A 282 9.91 -34.03 20.40
CA ARG A 282 10.01 -32.83 21.26
C ARG A 282 8.66 -32.42 21.88
N CYS A 283 7.54 -32.80 21.27
CA CYS A 283 6.23 -32.39 21.74
C CYS A 283 5.86 -33.03 23.10
N VAL A 284 5.53 -32.19 24.09
CA VAL A 284 5.11 -32.62 25.44
C VAL A 284 3.58 -32.58 25.66
N LEU A 285 2.79 -32.37 24.60
CA LEU A 285 1.33 -32.29 24.65
C LEU A 285 0.79 -31.22 25.65
N CYS A 286 1.38 -30.03 25.69
CA CYS A 286 0.87 -28.92 26.53
C CYS A 286 -0.43 -28.27 26.02
N LEU A 287 -0.79 -28.54 24.75
CA LEU A 287 -1.95 -28.00 24.02
C LEU A 287 -1.94 -26.48 23.81
N THR A 288 -0.84 -25.77 24.06
CA THR A 288 -0.71 -24.34 23.76
C THR A 288 -0.99 -24.05 22.29
N CYS A 289 -0.37 -24.82 21.39
CA CYS A 289 -0.60 -24.69 19.95
C CYS A 289 -2.07 -24.83 19.54
N HIS A 290 -2.82 -25.72 20.21
CA HIS A 290 -4.25 -25.91 19.94
C HIS A 290 -5.08 -24.68 20.31
N ARG A 291 -4.77 -24.04 21.45
CA ARG A 291 -5.49 -22.85 21.95
C ARG A 291 -5.19 -21.62 21.10
N PHE A 292 -3.95 -21.47 20.64
CA PHE A 292 -3.52 -20.32 19.85
C PHE A 292 -3.76 -20.45 18.34
N CYS A 293 -4.33 -21.56 17.85
CA CYS A 293 -4.58 -21.72 16.42
C CYS A 293 -5.92 -21.08 16.01
N PRO A 294 -5.93 -19.91 15.33
CA PRO A 294 -7.16 -19.24 14.89
C PRO A 294 -7.92 -20.05 13.83
N HIS A 295 -7.20 -20.93 13.13
CA HIS A 295 -7.75 -21.72 12.02
C HIS A 295 -8.29 -23.08 12.47
N GLY A 296 -8.08 -23.44 13.74
CA GLY A 296 -8.47 -24.73 14.27
C GLY A 296 -7.88 -25.94 13.55
N ALA A 297 -6.68 -25.77 12.99
CA ALA A 297 -5.99 -26.79 12.22
C ALA A 297 -5.30 -27.86 13.10
N ILE A 298 -5.30 -27.69 14.43
CA ILE A 298 -4.53 -28.53 15.34
C ILE A 298 -5.46 -29.40 16.17
N THR A 299 -5.26 -30.71 16.10
CA THR A 299 -5.88 -31.74 16.96
C THR A 299 -4.77 -32.47 17.72
N TRP A 300 -5.09 -33.59 18.38
CA TRP A 300 -4.10 -34.39 19.09
C TRP A 300 -4.45 -35.87 19.12
N ASP A 301 -3.42 -36.70 19.11
CA ASP A 301 -3.45 -38.13 19.46
C ASP A 301 -2.11 -38.46 20.13
N ASN A 302 -2.09 -38.46 21.47
CA ASN A 302 -0.91 -38.54 22.35
C ASN A 302 0.18 -37.45 22.12
N ARG A 303 0.14 -36.72 21.01
CA ARG A 303 0.93 -35.56 20.60
C ARG A 303 0.06 -34.66 19.73
N ALA A 304 0.47 -33.41 19.54
CA ALA A 304 -0.22 -32.50 18.62
C ALA A 304 -0.16 -33.04 17.18
N VAL A 305 -1.27 -32.91 16.45
CA VAL A 305 -1.41 -33.26 15.03
C VAL A 305 -1.89 -32.01 14.30
N ILE A 306 -1.16 -31.61 13.26
CA ILE A 306 -1.53 -30.45 12.44
C ILE A 306 -2.12 -30.95 11.12
N ASN A 307 -3.37 -30.56 10.86
CA ASN A 307 -3.99 -30.75 9.55
C ASN A 307 -3.40 -29.72 8.59
N GLU A 308 -2.54 -30.16 7.67
CA GLU A 308 -1.82 -29.30 6.74
C GLU A 308 -2.73 -28.61 5.71
N VAL A 309 -3.89 -29.22 5.40
CA VAL A 309 -4.89 -28.67 4.48
C VAL A 309 -5.61 -27.48 5.13
N ALA A 310 -5.94 -27.60 6.42
CA ALA A 310 -6.59 -26.56 7.22
C ALA A 310 -5.63 -25.48 7.74
N CYS A 311 -4.36 -25.83 7.96
CA CYS A 311 -3.33 -24.89 8.38
C CYS A 311 -3.20 -23.77 7.34
N GLN A 312 -3.26 -22.50 7.75
CA GLN A 312 -3.01 -21.38 6.83
C GLN A 312 -1.55 -20.92 6.79
N GLY A 313 -0.67 -21.50 7.60
CA GLY A 313 0.76 -21.17 7.62
C GLY A 313 1.09 -19.84 8.33
N CYS A 314 0.32 -19.46 9.35
CA CYS A 314 0.55 -18.21 10.09
C CYS A 314 1.75 -18.28 11.06
N GLY A 315 2.11 -19.47 11.54
CA GLY A 315 3.23 -19.68 12.46
C GLY A 315 3.01 -19.28 13.92
N ILE A 316 1.81 -18.82 14.31
CA ILE A 316 1.49 -18.50 15.73
C ILE A 316 1.73 -19.71 16.64
N CYS A 317 1.33 -20.90 16.21
CA CYS A 317 1.57 -22.11 17.00
C CYS A 317 3.06 -22.45 17.19
N ALA A 318 3.92 -22.05 16.25
CA ALA A 318 5.36 -22.26 16.35
C ALA A 318 5.98 -21.29 17.36
N SER A 319 5.65 -20.00 17.29
CA SER A 319 6.15 -18.98 18.24
C SER A 319 5.64 -19.15 19.67
N GLN A 320 4.60 -19.96 19.88
CA GLN A 320 4.03 -20.24 21.20
C GLN A 320 4.39 -21.64 21.70
N CYS A 321 5.25 -22.39 21.00
CA CYS A 321 5.60 -23.74 21.40
C CYS A 321 6.76 -23.71 22.40
N PRO A 322 6.54 -24.03 23.70
CA PRO A 322 7.59 -23.93 24.73
C PRO A 322 8.69 -25.00 24.60
N GLN A 323 8.60 -25.88 23.61
CA GLN A 323 9.61 -26.91 23.32
C GLN A 323 10.20 -26.73 21.92
N GLU A 324 9.82 -25.66 21.22
CA GLU A 324 10.02 -25.41 19.77
C GLU A 324 9.78 -26.65 18.89
N ALA A 325 8.87 -27.52 19.35
CA ALA A 325 8.52 -28.75 18.66
C ALA A 325 7.75 -28.49 17.35
N ILE A 326 7.35 -27.24 17.07
CA ILE A 326 6.56 -26.87 15.91
C ILE A 326 7.37 -25.93 15.04
N GLN A 327 7.55 -26.32 13.78
CA GLN A 327 8.30 -25.55 12.78
C GLN A 327 7.41 -25.24 11.59
N LEU A 328 7.73 -24.17 10.86
CA LEU A 328 7.02 -23.80 9.64
C LEU A 328 7.92 -24.06 8.43
N ARG A 329 7.44 -24.82 7.43
CA ARG A 329 8.23 -25.05 6.21
C ARG A 329 8.59 -23.71 5.55
N ASN A 330 9.83 -23.53 5.10
CA ASN A 330 10.34 -22.28 4.52
C ASN A 330 10.36 -21.05 5.47
N TYR A 331 10.11 -21.26 6.77
CA TYR A 331 10.26 -20.27 7.85
C TYR A 331 10.67 -20.99 9.14
N THR A 332 11.70 -21.85 9.03
CA THR A 332 12.24 -22.55 10.21
C THR A 332 13.02 -21.58 11.06
N ASP A 333 13.14 -21.88 12.35
CA ASP A 333 13.88 -21.03 13.29
C ASP A 333 15.34 -20.85 12.80
N ASP A 334 15.99 -21.93 12.36
CA ASP A 334 17.34 -21.92 11.76
C ASP A 334 17.48 -20.95 10.57
N GLN A 335 16.44 -20.78 9.76
CA GLN A 335 16.49 -19.88 8.60
C GLN A 335 16.47 -18.41 9.05
N ILE A 336 15.68 -18.10 10.07
CA ILE A 336 15.64 -16.76 10.66
C ILE A 336 16.98 -16.47 11.35
N GLU A 337 17.51 -17.42 12.12
CA GLU A 337 18.80 -17.29 12.79
C GLU A 337 19.96 -17.12 11.82
N ALA A 338 19.96 -17.84 10.70
CA ALA A 338 20.97 -17.64 9.65
C ALA A 338 20.95 -16.22 9.07
N VAL A 339 19.77 -15.60 8.92
CA VAL A 339 19.65 -14.21 8.48
C VAL A 339 20.22 -13.25 9.54
N LEU A 340 19.93 -13.48 10.82
CA LEU A 340 20.44 -12.66 11.92
C LEU A 340 21.96 -12.80 12.08
N ALA A 341 22.51 -13.99 11.87
CA ALA A 341 23.95 -14.23 11.91
C ALA A 341 24.70 -13.56 10.75
N ALA A 342 24.00 -13.24 9.65
CA ALA A 342 24.56 -12.59 8.46
C ALA A 342 24.48 -11.05 8.48
N LEU A 343 24.05 -10.44 9.59
CA LEU A 343 23.97 -8.98 9.71
C LEU A 343 25.37 -8.36 9.57
N ASP A 344 25.49 -7.34 8.70
CA ASP A 344 26.76 -6.63 8.51
C ASP A 344 27.02 -5.72 9.72
N THR A 345 28.01 -6.10 10.53
CA THR A 345 28.38 -5.39 11.76
C THR A 345 29.01 -4.02 11.52
N ARG A 346 29.30 -3.64 10.27
CA ARG A 346 29.91 -2.35 9.92
C ARG A 346 28.88 -1.26 9.64
N LEU A 347 27.62 -1.63 9.39
CA LEU A 347 26.59 -0.70 8.92
C LEU A 347 25.72 -0.20 10.09
N HIS A 348 25.88 1.05 10.50
CA HIS A 348 25.07 1.65 11.56
C HIS A 348 24.11 2.74 11.04
N PRO A 349 22.91 2.88 11.64
CA PRO A 349 22.35 1.98 12.65
C PRO A 349 21.88 0.65 12.01
N ARG A 350 22.12 -0.46 12.71
CA ARG A 350 21.64 -1.80 12.37
C ARG A 350 20.19 -1.92 12.81
N VAL A 351 19.28 -1.96 11.85
CA VAL A 351 17.85 -2.08 12.11
C VAL A 351 17.34 -3.39 11.53
N VAL A 352 16.86 -4.29 12.38
CA VAL A 352 16.21 -5.52 11.93
C VAL A 352 14.71 -5.32 11.93
N ALA A 353 14.04 -5.55 10.79
CA ALA A 353 12.61 -5.33 10.66
C ALA A 353 11.86 -6.61 10.31
N PHE A 354 11.09 -7.16 11.25
CA PHE A 354 10.18 -8.28 11.02
C PHE A 354 8.86 -7.76 10.44
N LEU A 355 8.60 -8.07 9.17
CA LEU A 355 7.48 -7.50 8.41
C LEU A 355 6.42 -8.57 8.11
N CYS A 356 5.18 -8.34 8.53
CA CYS A 356 4.06 -9.19 8.14
C CYS A 356 3.88 -9.19 6.61
N ARG A 357 3.88 -10.39 5.99
CA ARG A 357 3.69 -10.55 4.54
C ARG A 357 2.43 -9.88 4.00
N ASN A 358 1.31 -9.96 4.72
CA ASN A 358 0.00 -9.52 4.23
C ASN A 358 -0.27 -8.03 4.49
N SER A 359 0.71 -7.29 5.05
CA SER A 359 0.60 -5.84 5.18
C SER A 359 1.95 -5.14 5.11
N ALA A 360 2.75 -5.19 6.17
CA ALA A 360 3.98 -4.40 6.28
C ALA A 360 5.01 -4.68 5.17
N TRP A 361 5.10 -5.94 4.69
CA TRP A 361 5.96 -6.26 3.55
C TRP A 361 5.49 -5.58 2.25
N GLU A 362 4.18 -5.54 2.01
CA GLU A 362 3.60 -4.86 0.84
C GLU A 362 3.80 -3.34 0.93
N ALA A 363 3.63 -2.76 2.12
CA ALA A 363 3.90 -1.34 2.38
C ALA A 363 5.38 -0.99 2.19
N TYR A 364 6.29 -1.86 2.65
CA TYR A 364 7.73 -1.75 2.42
C TYR A 364 8.06 -1.79 0.91
N GLU A 365 7.55 -2.77 0.17
CA GLU A 365 7.76 -2.84 -1.28
C GLU A 365 7.18 -1.62 -2.02
N ALA A 366 6.02 -1.11 -1.57
CA ALA A 366 5.44 0.11 -2.11
C ALA A 366 6.31 1.34 -1.83
N ALA A 367 6.87 1.47 -0.61
CA ALA A 367 7.77 2.55 -0.25
C ALA A 367 9.04 2.55 -1.13
N LEU A 368 9.63 1.37 -1.37
CA LEU A 368 10.76 1.21 -2.29
C LEU A 368 10.42 1.61 -3.72
N LYS A 369 9.23 1.25 -4.22
CA LYS A 369 8.79 1.60 -5.58
C LYS A 369 8.54 3.10 -5.74
N GLN A 370 8.06 3.76 -4.69
CA GLN A 370 7.73 5.19 -4.66
C GLN A 370 8.95 6.11 -4.37
N GLN A 371 10.14 5.54 -4.14
CA GLN A 371 11.38 6.29 -3.87
C GLN A 371 11.26 7.27 -2.66
N VAL A 372 10.41 6.96 -1.67
CA VAL A 372 10.19 7.72 -0.42
C VAL A 372 11.21 7.22 0.65
N PRO A 373 11.60 8.04 1.67
CA PRO A 373 12.98 8.37 2.09
C PRO A 373 13.96 7.21 2.35
N ALA A 374 15.24 7.58 2.49
CA ALA A 374 16.35 6.68 2.72
C ALA A 374 16.18 5.86 4.02
N LEU A 375 16.03 4.55 3.86
CA LEU A 375 16.14 3.61 4.98
C LEU A 375 17.57 3.63 5.55
N PRO A 376 17.76 3.26 6.83
CA PRO A 376 19.09 3.10 7.39
C PRO A 376 19.97 2.20 6.54
N ALA A 377 21.28 2.51 6.49
CA ALA A 377 22.26 1.70 5.76
C ALA A 377 22.28 0.24 6.23
N GLY A 378 22.12 0.02 7.55
CA GLY A 378 22.03 -1.30 8.17
C GLY A 378 20.61 -1.85 8.28
N PHE A 379 19.65 -1.38 7.46
CA PHE A 379 18.26 -1.86 7.50
C PHE A 379 18.12 -3.25 6.86
N THR A 380 17.74 -4.25 7.67
CA THR A 380 17.55 -5.64 7.26
C THR A 380 16.08 -6.04 7.37
N PRO A 381 15.33 -6.10 6.26
CA PRO A 381 13.94 -6.53 6.26
C PRO A 381 13.82 -8.07 6.25
N ILE A 382 13.02 -8.61 7.16
CA ILE A 382 12.71 -10.04 7.25
C ILE A 382 11.23 -10.25 6.97
N LYS A 383 10.93 -10.92 5.84
CA LYS A 383 9.55 -11.22 5.42
C LYS A 383 8.96 -12.34 6.27
N MET A 384 8.07 -12.02 7.21
CA MET A 384 7.39 -13.02 8.02
C MET A 384 6.08 -13.47 7.39
N PRO A 385 5.69 -14.76 7.48
CA PRO A 385 4.40 -15.23 6.95
C PRO A 385 3.22 -14.53 7.64
N CYS A 386 3.37 -14.25 8.93
CA CYS A 386 2.55 -13.37 9.75
C CYS A 386 3.44 -12.78 10.83
N ALA A 387 3.14 -11.56 11.30
CA ALA A 387 3.79 -11.02 12.49
C ALA A 387 3.67 -11.96 13.71
N GLY A 388 2.60 -12.74 13.80
CA GLY A 388 2.40 -13.69 14.90
C GLY A 388 3.41 -14.85 14.95
N LYS A 389 4.23 -15.07 13.91
CA LYS A 389 5.37 -16.01 13.95
C LYS A 389 6.63 -15.37 14.56
N VAL A 390 6.65 -14.05 14.76
CA VAL A 390 7.79 -13.40 15.42
C VAL A 390 7.87 -13.91 16.86
N ASP A 391 8.86 -14.76 17.09
CA ASP A 391 9.18 -15.33 18.38
C ASP A 391 9.95 -14.28 19.21
N PRO A 392 9.64 -14.10 20.50
CA PRO A 392 10.46 -13.30 21.41
C PRO A 392 11.97 -13.62 21.30
N GLU A 393 12.34 -14.89 21.11
CA GLU A 393 13.73 -15.29 20.96
C GLU A 393 14.40 -14.69 19.73
N TYR A 394 13.67 -14.52 18.61
CA TYR A 394 14.24 -13.87 17.42
C TYR A 394 14.61 -12.42 17.68
N VAL A 395 13.76 -11.71 18.43
CA VAL A 395 13.98 -10.30 18.77
C VAL A 395 15.21 -10.18 19.67
N LEU A 396 15.32 -11.05 20.68
CA LEU A 396 16.49 -11.11 21.57
C LEU A 396 17.76 -11.48 20.80
N LYS A 397 17.71 -12.48 19.91
CA LYS A 397 18.84 -12.87 19.05
C LYS A 397 19.25 -11.75 18.09
N ALA A 398 18.31 -10.94 17.61
CA ALA A 398 18.64 -9.77 16.79
C ALA A 398 19.50 -8.76 17.58
N PHE A 399 19.13 -8.48 18.84
CA PHE A 399 19.97 -7.65 19.72
C PHE A 399 21.31 -8.31 20.04
N GLN A 400 21.34 -9.62 20.28
CA GLN A 400 22.59 -10.37 20.49
C GLN A 400 23.53 -10.31 19.28
N ALA A 401 22.98 -10.31 18.07
CA ALA A 401 23.72 -10.12 16.81
C ALA A 401 24.15 -8.65 16.58
N GLY A 402 23.78 -7.75 17.49
CA GLY A 402 24.18 -6.34 17.51
C GLY A 402 23.22 -5.39 16.81
N ALA A 403 21.95 -5.76 16.60
CA ALA A 403 20.96 -4.80 16.14
C ALA A 403 20.89 -3.60 17.10
N ASP A 404 21.00 -2.38 16.56
CA ASP A 404 20.84 -1.16 17.34
C ASP A 404 19.36 -0.96 17.71
N GLY A 405 18.46 -1.34 16.79
CA GLY A 405 17.02 -1.37 17.00
C GLY A 405 16.30 -2.44 16.18
N VAL A 406 15.09 -2.81 16.62
CA VAL A 406 14.25 -3.84 16.00
C VAL A 406 12.85 -3.30 15.75
N LEU A 407 12.31 -3.56 14.56
CA LEU A 407 10.92 -3.27 14.18
C LEU A 407 10.12 -4.56 14.05
N VAL A 408 8.90 -4.56 14.58
CA VAL A 408 7.90 -5.61 14.33
C VAL A 408 6.63 -4.96 13.80
N LEU A 409 6.38 -5.13 12.51
CA LEU A 409 5.28 -4.44 11.82
C LEU A 409 4.18 -5.41 11.40
N ALA A 410 2.95 -5.12 11.84
CA ALA A 410 1.81 -6.03 11.74
C ALA A 410 0.59 -5.40 11.04
N CYS A 411 -0.40 -6.22 10.70
CA CYS A 411 -1.69 -5.73 10.21
C CYS A 411 -2.46 -5.05 11.36
N HIS A 412 -3.30 -4.05 11.04
CA HIS A 412 -4.26 -3.50 12.01
C HIS A 412 -5.15 -4.57 12.63
N GLU A 413 -5.63 -4.32 13.86
CA GLU A 413 -6.40 -5.25 14.70
C GLU A 413 -7.49 -5.98 13.92
N ASP A 414 -8.37 -5.24 13.25
CA ASP A 414 -9.51 -5.80 12.49
C ASP A 414 -9.14 -6.37 11.11
N ASN A 415 -7.88 -6.30 10.70
CA ASN A 415 -7.43 -6.67 9.36
C ASN A 415 -6.39 -7.79 9.35
N CYS A 416 -6.18 -8.46 10.49
CA CYS A 416 -5.24 -9.59 10.52
C CYS A 416 -5.79 -10.76 9.69
N LYS A 417 -5.05 -11.18 8.66
CA LYS A 417 -5.36 -12.43 7.93
C LYS A 417 -5.44 -13.63 8.86
N SER A 418 -4.58 -13.69 9.88
CA SER A 418 -4.54 -14.79 10.86
C SER A 418 -5.48 -14.57 12.04
N SER A 419 -6.51 -13.73 11.91
CA SER A 419 -7.48 -13.33 12.95
C SER A 419 -6.89 -12.54 14.12
N HIS A 420 -5.89 -13.09 14.82
CA HIS A 420 -5.29 -12.47 16.01
C HIS A 420 -3.75 -12.58 16.02
N GLY A 421 -3.11 -12.83 14.88
CA GLY A 421 -1.64 -12.96 14.81
C GLY A 421 -0.89 -11.65 15.10
N ASN A 422 -1.49 -10.51 14.78
CA ASN A 422 -1.01 -9.18 15.14
C ASN A 422 -1.07 -8.91 16.65
N LEU A 423 -2.14 -9.36 17.33
CA LEU A 423 -2.27 -9.27 18.79
C LEU A 423 -1.21 -10.14 19.47
N CYS A 424 -0.99 -11.37 18.98
CA CYS A 424 0.10 -12.21 19.48
C CYS A 424 1.46 -11.53 19.33
N ALA A 425 1.74 -10.90 18.18
CA ALA A 425 2.99 -10.17 17.95
C ALA A 425 3.15 -8.97 18.89
N LYS A 426 2.06 -8.21 19.12
CA LYS A 426 2.04 -7.09 20.07
C LYS A 426 2.40 -7.56 21.48
N TRP A 427 1.75 -8.63 21.97
CA TRP A 427 2.06 -9.20 23.28
C TRP A 427 3.50 -9.71 23.38
N SER A 428 4.02 -10.37 22.35
CA SER A 428 5.42 -10.80 22.30
C SER A 428 6.38 -9.60 22.40
N VAL A 429 6.09 -8.51 21.69
CA VAL A 429 6.92 -7.30 21.75
C VAL A 429 6.85 -6.63 23.12
N GLU A 430 5.66 -6.48 23.69
CA GLU A 430 5.47 -5.90 25.03
C GLU A 430 6.26 -6.69 26.08
N GLN A 431 6.23 -8.03 26.03
CA GLN A 431 7.03 -8.87 26.92
C GLN A 431 8.54 -8.66 26.73
N VAL A 432 9.02 -8.58 25.49
CA VAL A 432 10.45 -8.35 25.24
C VAL A 432 10.86 -6.94 25.68
N GLN A 433 10.01 -5.92 25.50
CA GLN A 433 10.28 -4.57 26.00
C GLN A 433 10.46 -4.55 27.52
N GLU A 434 9.63 -5.28 28.27
CA GLU A 434 9.80 -5.47 29.72
C GLU A 434 11.15 -6.12 30.05
N MET A 435 11.51 -7.20 29.36
CA MET A 435 12.81 -7.88 29.54
C MET A 435 14.01 -6.97 29.22
N LEU A 436 13.91 -6.14 28.17
CA LEU A 436 14.96 -5.17 27.82
C LEU A 436 15.13 -4.13 28.92
N ALA A 437 14.03 -3.60 29.45
CA ALA A 437 14.06 -2.63 30.54
C ALA A 437 14.70 -3.22 31.81
N GLU A 438 14.38 -4.46 32.16
CA GLU A 438 15.01 -5.19 33.28
C GLU A 438 16.50 -5.42 33.06
N ALA A 439 16.91 -5.67 31.81
CA ALA A 439 18.32 -5.81 31.42
C ALA A 439 19.08 -4.47 31.30
N GLY A 440 18.41 -3.33 31.53
CA GLY A 440 18.99 -1.99 31.39
C GLY A 440 19.17 -1.52 29.95
N ILE A 441 18.53 -2.19 28.99
CA ILE A 441 18.50 -1.80 27.57
C ILE A 441 17.25 -0.93 27.35
N ASP A 442 17.41 0.20 26.65
CA ASP A 442 16.27 1.09 26.36
C ASP A 442 15.17 0.33 25.58
N PRO A 443 13.96 0.15 26.14
CA PRO A 443 12.86 -0.53 25.45
C PRO A 443 12.41 0.20 24.18
N GLY A 444 12.72 1.50 24.05
CA GLY A 444 12.50 2.28 22.83
C GLY A 444 13.26 1.77 21.60
N ARG A 445 14.27 0.90 21.79
CA ARG A 445 15.00 0.21 20.72
C ARG A 445 14.17 -0.88 20.02
N LEU A 446 13.05 -1.30 20.59
CA LEU A 446 12.10 -2.24 19.99
C LEU A 446 10.77 -1.53 19.73
N VAL A 447 10.36 -1.43 18.47
CA VAL A 447 9.13 -0.74 18.07
C VAL A 447 8.16 -1.70 17.40
N PHE A 448 6.93 -1.73 17.91
CA PHE A 448 5.78 -2.38 17.27
C PHE A 448 4.85 -1.32 16.68
N GLN A 449 4.38 -1.55 15.46
CA GLN A 449 3.38 -0.67 14.83
C GLN A 449 2.47 -1.43 13.86
N TYR A 450 1.22 -0.96 13.76
CA TYR A 450 0.29 -1.40 12.73
C TYR A 450 0.53 -0.65 11.43
N VAL A 451 0.63 -1.40 10.33
CA VAL A 451 0.83 -0.86 8.99
C VAL A 451 -0.17 -1.54 8.05
N ALA A 452 -0.92 -0.73 7.30
CA ALA A 452 -1.78 -1.22 6.22
C ALA A 452 -0.97 -1.49 4.94
N ALA A 453 -1.39 -2.49 4.15
CA ALA A 453 -0.68 -2.90 2.93
C ALA A 453 -0.46 -1.76 1.92
N ASN A 454 -1.41 -0.83 1.83
CA ASN A 454 -1.41 0.31 0.93
C ASN A 454 -0.91 1.61 1.59
N ALA A 455 -0.29 1.53 2.77
CA ALA A 455 0.17 2.68 3.54
C ALA A 455 1.72 2.68 3.69
N PRO A 456 2.46 2.98 2.60
CA PRO A 456 3.92 3.10 2.68
C PRO A 456 4.36 4.24 3.63
N GLY A 457 3.54 5.28 3.80
CA GLY A 457 3.79 6.35 4.77
C GLY A 457 3.89 5.82 6.21
N ASP A 458 2.91 5.02 6.65
CA ASP A 458 2.89 4.44 8.00
C ASP A 458 4.12 3.55 8.28
N PHE A 459 4.60 2.83 7.26
CA PHE A 459 5.85 2.07 7.35
C PHE A 459 7.06 2.98 7.61
N LEU A 460 7.16 4.10 6.88
CA LEU A 460 8.25 5.04 7.03
C LEU A 460 8.19 5.78 8.37
N ASP A 461 6.99 6.14 8.81
CA ASP A 461 6.78 6.73 10.14
C ASP A 461 7.29 5.78 11.24
N ALA A 462 7.12 4.46 11.09
CA ALA A 462 7.67 3.48 12.02
C ALA A 462 9.20 3.46 12.04
N VAL A 463 9.83 3.57 10.85
CA VAL A 463 11.29 3.66 10.72
C VAL A 463 11.81 4.96 11.35
N ASP A 464 11.16 6.09 11.07
CA ASP A 464 11.49 7.40 11.63
C ASP A 464 11.28 7.43 13.15
N GLN A 465 10.25 6.74 13.66
CA GLN A 465 10.04 6.61 15.10
C GLN A 465 11.17 5.83 15.78
N LEU A 466 11.55 4.67 15.24
CA LEU A 466 12.66 3.90 15.79
C LEU A 466 13.96 4.71 15.71
N ALA A 467 14.19 5.37 14.59
CA ALA A 467 15.32 6.27 14.41
C ALA A 467 15.43 7.32 15.53
N LEU A 468 14.33 8.02 15.82
CA LEU A 468 14.24 8.99 16.90
C LEU A 468 14.53 8.38 18.27
N ASN A 469 14.06 7.14 18.52
CA ASN A 469 14.33 6.44 19.77
C ASN A 469 15.82 6.10 19.91
N LEU A 470 16.45 5.59 18.85
CA LEU A 470 17.89 5.29 18.84
C LEU A 470 18.74 6.53 19.09
N SER A 471 18.39 7.67 18.49
CA SER A 471 19.09 8.94 18.75
C SER A 471 18.95 9.39 20.21
N ARG A 472 17.79 9.15 20.85
CA ARG A 472 17.59 9.49 22.28
C ARG A 472 18.40 8.58 23.19
N ALA A 473 18.44 7.28 22.88
CA ALA A 473 19.22 6.30 23.63
C ALA A 473 20.72 6.64 23.59
N ALA A 474 21.24 6.96 22.39
CA ALA A 474 22.63 7.38 22.18
C ALA A 474 23.03 8.63 22.99
N ALA A 475 22.16 9.64 23.03
CA ALA A 475 22.42 10.87 23.76
C ALA A 475 22.47 10.68 25.29
N ALA A 476 21.90 9.59 25.82
CA ALA A 476 21.90 9.28 27.24
C ALA A 476 23.16 8.53 27.71
N THR A 477 23.95 7.95 26.79
CA THR A 477 25.08 7.06 27.10
C THR A 477 26.47 7.61 26.72
N GLU A 478 26.58 8.87 26.28
CA GLU A 478 27.81 9.46 25.68
C GLU A 478 28.37 8.66 24.48
N GLU A 479 27.59 7.74 23.90
CA GLU A 479 27.97 7.01 22.69
C GLU A 479 27.70 7.85 21.44
N ALA A 480 28.75 8.09 20.63
CA ALA A 480 28.65 8.81 19.38
C ALA A 480 28.11 7.89 18.26
N TYR A 481 26.84 8.04 17.90
CA TYR A 481 26.30 7.46 16.67
C TYR A 481 26.41 8.46 15.51
N PRO A 482 26.72 8.02 14.29
CA PRO A 482 26.85 8.93 13.14
C PRO A 482 25.54 9.68 12.84
N ILE A 483 25.71 10.90 12.35
CA ILE A 483 24.72 11.95 12.13
C ILE A 483 23.43 11.44 11.45
N TRP A 484 22.28 11.72 12.06
CA TRP A 484 20.96 11.46 11.51
C TRP A 484 20.51 12.58 10.57
N LEU A 485 20.19 12.26 9.32
CA LEU A 485 19.51 13.16 8.39
C LEU A 485 17.99 12.99 8.54
N THR A 486 17.37 13.65 9.53
CA THR A 486 15.91 13.66 9.68
C THR A 486 15.28 14.71 8.76
N ALA A 487 14.56 14.29 7.71
CA ALA A 487 13.66 15.17 6.96
C ALA A 487 12.26 15.14 7.61
N ALA A 488 12.02 15.96 8.63
CA ALA A 488 10.70 16.02 9.26
C ALA A 488 9.59 16.47 8.28
N THR A 489 8.40 15.87 8.44
CA THR A 489 7.14 16.34 7.84
C THR A 489 6.65 17.58 8.59
N PRO A 490 6.06 18.60 7.93
CA PRO A 490 5.72 19.87 8.59
C PRO A 490 4.66 19.68 9.67
N VAL A 491 4.88 20.31 10.82
CA VAL A 491 3.86 20.59 11.82
C VAL A 491 2.75 21.41 11.16
N ALA A 492 1.54 20.86 11.13
CA ALA A 492 0.25 21.52 10.94
C ALA A 492 0.08 22.49 9.74
N ALA A 493 -0.84 22.10 8.85
CA ALA A 493 -1.69 22.94 8.00
C ALA A 493 -1.54 24.48 8.17
N GLY A 494 -0.80 25.10 7.24
CA GLY A 494 -0.82 26.55 7.03
C GLY A 494 -0.35 26.84 5.61
N ARG A 495 -1.21 27.46 4.79
CA ARG A 495 -0.93 27.84 3.40
C ARG A 495 0.42 28.59 3.29
N PRO A 496 1.23 28.36 2.23
CA PRO A 496 2.32 29.26 1.92
C PRO A 496 1.77 30.65 1.58
N LEU A 497 2.32 31.69 2.19
CA LEU A 497 2.00 33.09 1.87
C LEU A 497 2.50 33.40 0.44
N PRO A 498 1.67 33.98 -0.46
CA PRO A 498 2.12 34.33 -1.80
C PRO A 498 3.04 35.55 -1.76
N GLY A 499 4.20 35.48 -2.42
CA GLY A 499 4.96 36.68 -2.82
C GLY A 499 6.36 36.90 -2.22
N ARG A 500 6.93 35.97 -1.45
CA ARG A 500 8.36 36.02 -1.12
C ARG A 500 9.16 35.06 -2.00
N LYS A 501 9.97 35.61 -2.92
CA LYS A 501 11.09 34.87 -3.51
C LYS A 501 12.09 34.59 -2.38
N VAL A 502 12.42 33.32 -2.18
CA VAL A 502 13.50 32.92 -1.27
C VAL A 502 14.79 33.09 -2.07
N GLU A 503 15.51 34.17 -1.84
CA GLU A 503 16.74 34.50 -2.59
C GLU A 503 17.98 33.80 -2.01
N GLU A 504 17.89 33.19 -0.83
CA GLU A 504 19.02 32.54 -0.17
C GLU A 504 18.62 31.33 0.67
N ILE A 505 19.39 30.25 0.58
CA ILE A 505 19.15 28.97 1.26
C ILE A 505 19.82 29.02 2.63
N LEU A 506 19.11 28.66 3.69
CA LEU A 506 19.57 28.78 5.08
C LEU A 506 19.85 27.39 5.71
N LEU A 507 21.04 27.24 6.29
CA LEU A 507 21.43 26.11 7.12
C LEU A 507 21.37 26.53 8.58
N GLU A 508 20.46 25.95 9.37
CA GLU A 508 20.45 26.22 10.80
C GLU A 508 21.39 25.24 11.52
N ILE A 509 22.27 25.80 12.36
CA ILE A 509 23.32 25.07 13.10
C ILE A 509 23.28 25.43 14.59
N SER A 510 23.62 24.48 15.47
CA SER A 510 23.66 24.75 16.92
C SER A 510 24.80 25.71 17.29
N PRO A 511 24.68 26.47 18.40
CA PRO A 511 25.74 27.40 18.82
C PRO A 511 27.08 26.71 19.10
N GLN A 512 27.04 25.50 19.66
CA GLN A 512 28.23 24.72 20.00
C GLN A 512 28.92 24.14 18.76
N ASP A 513 28.16 23.66 17.77
CA ASP A 513 28.74 23.19 16.51
C ASP A 513 29.30 24.34 15.68
N ALA A 514 28.62 25.49 15.67
CA ALA A 514 29.12 26.70 15.01
C ALA A 514 30.46 27.15 15.62
N GLN A 515 30.57 27.11 16.95
CA GLN A 515 31.81 27.43 17.65
C GLN A 515 32.91 26.39 17.40
N GLN A 516 32.57 25.10 17.37
CA GLN A 516 33.52 24.00 17.13
C GLN A 516 34.04 23.99 15.70
N LEU A 517 33.18 24.31 14.73
CA LEU A 517 33.51 24.34 13.30
C LEU A 517 34.06 25.69 12.84
N GLY A 518 34.07 26.71 13.72
CA GLY A 518 34.57 28.04 13.41
C GLY A 518 33.73 28.79 12.37
N VAL A 519 32.40 28.63 12.43
CA VAL A 519 31.46 29.19 11.44
C VAL A 519 30.66 30.34 12.04
N ASP A 520 30.72 31.51 11.41
CA ASP A 520 30.02 32.71 11.87
C ASP A 520 28.57 32.79 11.33
N PRO A 521 27.62 33.45 12.03
CA PRO A 521 26.27 33.65 11.52
C PRO A 521 26.25 34.39 10.17
N GLY A 522 25.56 33.82 9.19
CA GLY A 522 25.44 34.36 7.83
C GLY A 522 26.58 33.96 6.90
N GLU A 523 27.61 33.28 7.42
CA GLU A 523 28.68 32.71 6.61
C GLU A 523 28.12 31.61 5.69
N ARG A 524 28.52 31.61 4.43
CA ARG A 524 28.05 30.60 3.48
C ARG A 524 28.88 29.34 3.61
N VAL A 525 28.25 28.27 4.07
CA VAL A 525 28.87 26.96 4.19
C VAL A 525 28.30 26.00 3.16
N ARG A 526 29.16 25.12 2.65
CA ARG A 526 28.75 24.09 1.71
C ARG A 526 28.38 22.83 2.48
N THR A 527 27.12 22.46 2.42
CA THR A 527 26.59 21.20 2.97
C THR A 527 26.68 20.12 1.90
N VAL A 528 27.06 18.90 2.27
CA VAL A 528 27.29 17.81 1.32
C VAL A 528 26.53 16.58 1.76
N SER A 529 25.80 15.95 0.84
CA SER A 529 25.08 14.69 1.05
C SER A 529 25.34 13.73 -0.11
N PRO A 530 25.00 12.43 0.03
CA PRO A 530 25.10 11.47 -1.08
C PRO A 530 24.20 11.79 -2.30
N ARG A 531 23.25 12.73 -2.16
CA ARG A 531 22.34 13.19 -3.22
C ARG A 531 22.75 14.54 -3.84
N GLY A 532 23.88 15.13 -3.42
CA GLY A 532 24.39 16.41 -3.91
C GLY A 532 24.93 17.34 -2.81
N SER A 533 25.47 18.51 -3.20
CA SER A 533 25.96 19.55 -2.28
C SER A 533 25.23 20.88 -2.47
N LEU A 534 25.07 21.64 -1.39
CA LEU A 534 24.31 22.88 -1.36
C LEU A 534 25.07 23.97 -0.60
N LEU A 535 25.30 25.13 -1.21
CA LEU A 535 25.74 26.32 -0.47
C LEU A 535 24.54 26.93 0.25
N ALA A 536 24.68 27.10 1.55
CA ALA A 536 23.66 27.71 2.39
C ALA A 536 24.30 28.71 3.34
N ALA A 537 23.65 29.86 3.51
CA ALA A 537 24.01 30.82 4.55
C ALA A 537 23.67 30.21 5.92
N THR A 538 24.60 30.26 6.86
CA THR A 538 24.37 29.70 8.19
C THR A 538 23.54 30.62 9.05
N ARG A 539 22.73 30.01 9.90
CA ARG A 539 22.00 30.71 10.94
C ARG A 539 22.14 29.94 12.23
N ILE A 540 22.73 30.56 13.24
CA ILE A 540 22.85 29.94 14.55
C ILE A 540 21.45 29.88 15.18
N ASN A 541 20.97 28.67 15.42
CA ASN A 541 19.69 28.43 16.08
C ASN A 541 19.94 27.80 17.46
N PRO A 542 19.75 28.54 18.57
CA PRO A 542 20.00 28.05 19.92
C PRO A 542 19.03 26.95 20.38
N ARG A 543 18.02 26.60 19.58
CA ARG A 543 17.12 25.47 19.82
C ARG A 543 17.63 24.15 19.22
N LEU A 544 18.66 24.19 18.38
CA LEU A 544 19.32 23.00 17.83
C LEU A 544 20.34 22.45 18.82
N ARG A 545 20.43 21.12 18.90
CA ARG A 545 21.38 20.41 19.76
C ARG A 545 22.73 20.25 19.04
N PRO A 546 23.86 20.12 19.77
CA PRO A 546 25.15 19.76 19.18
C PRO A 546 25.07 18.50 18.31
N GLY A 547 25.77 18.49 17.18
CA GLY A 547 25.73 17.45 16.16
C GLY A 547 24.53 17.48 15.21
N SER A 548 23.69 18.53 15.25
CA SER A 548 22.46 18.64 14.43
C SER A 548 22.49 19.83 13.48
N ALA A 549 22.14 19.62 12.21
CA ALA A 549 21.96 20.70 11.24
C ALA A 549 20.62 20.54 10.49
N PHE A 550 19.93 21.66 10.23
CA PHE A 550 18.59 21.68 9.64
C PHE A 550 18.57 22.46 8.31
N VAL A 551 17.98 21.86 7.27
CA VAL A 551 17.73 22.50 5.95
C VAL A 551 16.23 22.43 5.64
N PRO A 552 15.54 23.56 5.36
CA PRO A 552 14.11 23.55 5.10
C PRO A 552 13.71 22.78 3.82
N ARG A 553 12.68 21.94 3.93
CA ARG A 553 12.12 21.03 2.89
C ARG A 553 11.37 21.74 1.73
N HIS A 554 11.73 22.97 1.36
CA HIS A 554 10.98 23.78 0.38
C HIS A 554 11.55 23.83 -1.05
N PHE A 555 12.54 22.99 -1.38
CA PHE A 555 13.12 22.89 -2.73
C PHE A 555 13.07 21.48 -3.32
N LEU A 556 12.00 20.72 -3.04
CA LEU A 556 11.87 19.36 -3.59
C LEU A 556 11.64 19.39 -5.12
N ARG A 557 11.11 20.48 -5.69
CA ARG A 557 10.78 20.58 -7.11
C ARG A 557 12.02 20.93 -7.96
N GLU A 558 12.85 21.88 -7.54
CA GLU A 558 14.14 22.14 -8.20
C GLU A 558 15.14 20.98 -8.05
N VAL A 559 15.04 20.17 -6.98
CA VAL A 559 15.85 18.95 -6.78
C VAL A 559 15.37 17.77 -7.65
N LEU A 560 14.08 17.72 -8.00
CA LEU A 560 13.52 16.67 -8.87
C LEU A 560 13.70 16.98 -10.37
N GLU A 561 13.71 18.25 -10.77
CA GLU A 561 14.04 18.67 -12.14
C GLU A 561 15.53 18.44 -12.48
N LEU A 562 16.41 18.39 -11.47
CA LEU A 562 17.84 18.10 -11.60
C LEU A 562 18.20 16.60 -11.64
N LEU A 563 17.30 15.69 -11.27
CA LEU A 563 17.64 14.28 -11.06
C LEU A 563 17.08 13.29 -12.09
N GLY A 564 16.16 13.72 -12.95
CA GLY A 564 15.62 12.87 -14.03
C GLY A 564 15.01 11.52 -13.56
N PRO A 565 14.43 10.72 -14.48
CA PRO A 565 13.45 9.69 -14.09
C PRO A 565 13.98 8.34 -13.57
N GLU A 566 15.29 8.07 -13.52
CA GLU A 566 15.80 6.67 -13.44
C GLU A 566 16.52 6.23 -12.15
N ALA A 567 16.53 7.00 -11.06
CA ALA A 567 17.23 6.59 -9.83
C ALA A 567 16.52 5.44 -9.05
N LYS A 568 16.88 4.17 -9.30
CA LYS A 568 16.53 3.01 -8.44
C LYS A 568 17.76 2.14 -8.13
N THR A 569 17.87 1.74 -6.85
CA THR A 569 18.83 0.80 -6.20
C THR A 569 20.22 1.42 -5.90
N ALA A 570 20.89 1.33 -4.74
CA ALA A 570 20.91 0.43 -3.58
C ALA A 570 21.54 1.15 -2.32
N PRO A 571 21.60 0.54 -1.11
CA PRO A 571 21.80 1.18 0.20
C PRO A 571 23.24 1.11 0.79
N GLY A 572 23.61 2.10 1.62
CA GLY A 572 24.86 2.11 2.42
C GLY A 572 25.47 3.50 2.58
N CYS A 573 25.39 4.13 3.75
CA CYS A 573 25.90 5.49 4.00
C CYS A 573 27.01 5.48 5.05
N ALA A 574 28.24 5.73 4.62
CA ALA A 574 29.32 6.30 5.43
C ALA A 574 29.74 7.59 4.71
N VAL A 575 29.68 8.75 5.38
CA VAL A 575 30.03 10.04 4.78
C VAL A 575 31.55 10.20 4.79
N GLN A 576 32.19 10.01 3.65
CA GLN A 576 33.51 10.56 3.36
C GLN A 576 33.35 11.80 2.47
N LEU A 577 33.98 12.90 2.89
CA LEU A 577 34.09 14.13 2.13
C LEU A 577 35.11 13.96 0.99
N ALA A 578 34.67 13.65 -0.23
CA ALA A 578 35.35 14.03 -1.49
C ALA A 578 34.57 13.66 -2.78
N LYS A 579 34.35 14.71 -3.60
CA LYS A 579 34.22 14.86 -5.08
C LYS A 579 33.38 13.93 -6.00
N LEU A 580 32.49 14.65 -6.73
CA LEU A 580 31.97 14.53 -8.11
C LEU A 580 30.87 13.49 -8.46
N VAL A 581 29.64 14.00 -8.66
CA VAL A 581 28.65 13.45 -9.62
C VAL A 581 28.21 14.62 -10.52
N GLU A 582 28.15 14.34 -11.82
CA GLU A 582 28.22 15.28 -12.93
C GLU A 582 26.85 15.89 -13.28
N GLU A 583 26.77 17.21 -13.45
CA GLU A 583 25.59 17.90 -14.00
C GLU A 583 25.33 17.42 -15.45
N LEU A 584 24.08 17.26 -15.89
CA LEU A 584 23.71 16.75 -17.22
C LEU A 584 22.85 17.78 -17.95
N GLU A 585 23.26 18.16 -19.17
CA GLU A 585 22.52 19.10 -20.03
C GLU A 585 21.98 18.39 -21.28
N GLU A 586 20.90 18.92 -21.86
CA GLU A 586 20.28 18.37 -23.07
C GLU A 586 20.21 19.41 -24.20
N VAL A 587 20.70 19.04 -25.39
CA VAL A 587 20.73 19.90 -26.58
C VAL A 587 20.19 19.14 -27.77
N PHE A 588 19.07 19.57 -28.37
CA PHE A 588 18.45 18.88 -29.52
C PHE A 588 18.17 17.38 -29.31
N GLY A 589 17.84 16.99 -28.07
CA GLY A 589 17.64 15.58 -27.71
C GLY A 589 18.94 14.82 -27.43
N LEU A 590 20.11 15.47 -27.43
CA LEU A 590 21.40 14.89 -27.11
C LEU A 590 21.76 15.13 -25.65
N LYS A 591 22.19 14.08 -24.95
CA LYS A 591 22.58 14.12 -23.54
C LYS A 591 24.06 14.46 -23.38
N ILE A 592 24.39 15.42 -22.52
CA ILE A 592 25.75 15.94 -22.33
C ILE A 592 26.10 16.05 -20.83
N PRO A 593 26.79 15.04 -20.26
CA PRO A 593 27.35 15.15 -18.91
C PRO A 593 28.45 16.22 -18.81
N LEU A 594 28.24 17.26 -17.99
CA LEU A 594 29.16 18.40 -17.80
C LEU A 594 30.41 18.05 -16.99
N GLY A 595 30.40 16.98 -16.21
CA GLY A 595 31.57 16.55 -15.44
C GLY A 595 32.61 15.75 -16.22
N ARG A 596 32.32 15.43 -17.49
CA ARG A 596 33.23 14.68 -18.37
C ARG A 596 34.10 15.61 -19.19
N TYR A 597 35.11 15.00 -19.79
CA TYR A 597 35.95 15.62 -20.80
C TYR A 597 35.63 15.00 -22.16
N TYR A 598 35.56 15.81 -23.21
CA TYR A 598 35.22 15.38 -24.56
C TYR A 598 36.35 15.70 -25.52
N HIS A 599 36.74 14.69 -26.29
CA HIS A 599 37.58 14.86 -27.46
C HIS A 599 36.75 15.38 -28.61
N ARG A 600 37.34 16.25 -29.46
CA ARG A 600 36.65 16.79 -30.63
C ARG A 600 36.31 15.75 -31.71
N GLY A 601 36.79 14.53 -31.55
CA GLY A 601 36.39 13.34 -32.32
C GLY A 601 35.34 12.48 -31.60
N HIS A 602 34.57 13.05 -30.68
CA HIS A 602 33.43 12.45 -29.99
C HIS A 602 33.73 11.25 -29.07
N ALA A 603 34.96 11.15 -28.57
CA ALA A 603 35.31 10.28 -27.46
C ALA A 603 35.18 11.03 -26.13
N TRP A 604 34.44 10.52 -25.16
CA TRP A 604 34.37 11.08 -23.81
C TRP A 604 35.35 10.40 -22.86
N VAL A 605 35.75 11.12 -21.81
CA VAL A 605 36.64 10.66 -20.75
C VAL A 605 36.09 11.02 -19.38
N ALA A 606 36.02 10.01 -18.50
CA ALA A 606 35.72 10.18 -17.08
C ALA A 606 36.94 9.83 -16.23
N LEU A 607 37.20 10.63 -15.20
CA LEU A 607 38.31 10.42 -14.27
C LEU A 607 37.91 9.38 -13.21
N GLU A 608 38.73 8.36 -13.03
CA GLU A 608 38.50 7.29 -12.05
C GLU A 608 39.45 7.41 -10.86
N GLY A 609 39.12 6.74 -9.75
CA GLY A 609 40.01 6.62 -8.61
C GLY A 609 41.35 5.96 -8.98
N GLY A 610 42.45 6.44 -8.41
CA GLY A 610 43.78 5.89 -8.67
C GLY A 610 44.50 6.43 -9.90
N GLY A 611 44.00 7.51 -10.51
CA GLY A 611 44.65 8.17 -11.65
C GLY A 611 44.35 7.54 -13.02
N MET A 612 43.44 6.55 -13.04
CA MET A 612 42.95 5.91 -14.25
C MET A 612 41.87 6.76 -14.93
N VAL A 613 41.65 6.54 -16.22
CA VAL A 613 40.58 7.21 -16.97
C VAL A 613 39.75 6.22 -17.77
N ARG A 614 38.43 6.40 -17.76
CA ARG A 614 37.49 5.61 -18.55
C ARG A 614 37.15 6.35 -19.84
N VAL A 615 37.17 5.66 -20.97
CA VAL A 615 36.94 6.23 -22.31
C VAL A 615 35.71 5.60 -22.97
N GLY A 616 34.87 6.40 -23.63
CA GLY A 616 33.73 5.92 -24.42
C GLY A 616 33.37 6.84 -25.58
N MET A 617 32.28 6.55 -26.31
CA MET A 617 31.73 7.40 -27.38
C MET A 617 30.51 8.18 -26.90
N ASP A 618 30.37 9.44 -27.32
CA ASP A 618 29.28 10.32 -26.85
C ASP A 618 27.94 10.11 -27.59
N ASP A 619 26.86 10.61 -27.00
CA ASP A 619 25.49 10.44 -27.52
C ASP A 619 25.32 11.01 -28.95
N PHE A 620 26.07 12.06 -29.31
CA PHE A 620 26.06 12.63 -30.65
C PHE A 620 26.60 11.64 -31.69
N SER A 621 27.77 11.05 -31.44
CA SER A 621 28.36 10.11 -32.39
C SER A 621 27.51 8.84 -32.60
N GLN A 622 26.79 8.41 -31.56
CA GLN A 622 25.92 7.23 -31.63
C GLN A 622 24.67 7.51 -32.45
N LYS A 623 24.01 8.64 -32.25
CA LYS A 623 22.88 9.04 -33.10
C LYS A 623 23.28 9.36 -34.53
N LEU A 624 24.51 9.86 -34.74
CA LEU A 624 25.07 10.12 -36.07
C LEU A 624 25.27 8.83 -36.87
N LEU A 625 25.95 7.84 -36.28
CA LEU A 625 26.37 6.62 -36.99
C LEU A 625 25.39 5.45 -36.83
N GLY A 626 24.43 5.53 -35.90
CA GLY A 626 23.50 4.47 -35.54
C GLY A 626 24.15 3.36 -34.69
N PRO A 627 23.38 2.30 -34.35
CA PRO A 627 23.89 1.19 -33.55
C PRO A 627 24.99 0.42 -34.29
N GLY A 628 26.03 0.01 -33.55
CA GLY A 628 27.18 -0.72 -34.09
C GLY A 628 27.03 -2.23 -34.10
N ASP A 629 27.76 -2.86 -35.01
CA ASP A 629 27.85 -4.32 -35.11
C ASP A 629 29.09 -4.89 -34.41
N ALA A 630 30.17 -4.09 -34.29
CA ALA A 630 31.40 -4.49 -33.61
C ALA A 630 32.30 -3.29 -33.27
N PHE A 631 33.22 -3.51 -32.32
CA PHE A 631 34.34 -2.63 -32.03
C PHE A 631 35.66 -3.39 -32.17
N ALA A 632 36.67 -2.75 -32.79
CA ALA A 632 38.06 -3.14 -32.64
C ALA A 632 38.70 -2.25 -31.58
N LEU A 633 39.10 -2.88 -30.46
CA LEU A 633 39.74 -2.23 -29.32
C LEU A 633 41.15 -2.81 -29.13
N PRO A 634 42.11 -2.03 -28.61
CA PRO A 634 43.45 -2.50 -28.29
C PRO A 634 43.44 -3.54 -27.16
N ASP A 635 44.43 -4.44 -27.15
CA ASP A 635 44.55 -5.46 -26.10
C ASP A 635 45.00 -4.83 -24.76
N PRO A 636 44.56 -5.37 -23.60
CA PRO A 636 45.11 -4.98 -22.31
C PRO A 636 46.65 -5.13 -22.27
N GLY A 637 47.34 -4.09 -21.80
CA GLY A 637 48.79 -3.95 -21.80
C GLY A 637 49.39 -3.25 -23.02
N GLN A 638 48.58 -2.95 -24.05
CA GLN A 638 49.04 -2.21 -25.22
C GLN A 638 49.11 -0.70 -24.92
N GLU A 639 50.17 -0.04 -25.40
CA GLU A 639 50.30 1.42 -25.35
C GLU A 639 49.58 2.05 -26.54
N ILE A 640 48.80 3.10 -26.28
CA ILE A 640 48.13 3.92 -27.30
C ILE A 640 48.61 5.37 -27.17
N ILE A 641 48.71 6.06 -28.31
CA ILE A 641 49.13 7.46 -28.37
C ILE A 641 47.91 8.32 -28.70
N ARG A 642 47.79 9.49 -28.06
CA ARG A 642 46.73 10.46 -28.34
C ARG A 642 46.67 10.79 -29.84
N GLU A 643 45.46 10.89 -30.39
CA GLU A 643 45.16 11.04 -31.82
C GLU A 643 45.38 9.79 -32.70
N ASP A 644 45.89 8.68 -32.16
CA ASP A 644 45.97 7.45 -32.93
C ASP A 644 44.59 6.83 -33.15
N LYS A 645 44.44 6.14 -34.29
CA LYS A 645 43.24 5.39 -34.69
C LYS A 645 43.23 3.98 -34.09
N ALA A 646 43.56 3.88 -32.80
CA ALA A 646 43.71 2.61 -32.10
C ALA A 646 42.36 1.92 -31.80
N LEU A 647 41.27 2.69 -31.82
CA LEU A 647 39.91 2.19 -31.66
C LEU A 647 39.16 2.32 -33.00
N ALA A 648 38.26 1.38 -33.29
CA ALA A 648 37.35 1.50 -34.44
C ALA A 648 35.97 0.92 -34.16
N PHE A 649 34.95 1.61 -34.66
CA PHE A 649 33.56 1.21 -34.71
C PHE A 649 33.22 0.63 -36.08
N PHE A 650 32.41 -0.43 -36.13
CA PHE A 650 31.97 -1.07 -37.36
C PHE A 650 30.46 -1.13 -37.45
N ARG A 651 29.95 -0.84 -38.65
CA ARG A 651 28.55 -1.02 -39.02
C ARG A 651 28.46 -1.56 -40.44
N GLY A 652 27.96 -2.77 -40.60
CA GLY A 652 27.98 -3.51 -41.86
C GLY A 652 29.40 -3.63 -42.41
N SER A 653 29.63 -3.16 -43.63
CA SER A 653 30.96 -3.09 -44.25
C SER A 653 31.73 -1.81 -43.91
N GLU A 654 31.10 -0.87 -43.20
CA GLU A 654 31.66 0.45 -42.93
C GLU A 654 32.49 0.46 -41.64
N LYS A 655 33.61 1.18 -41.68
CA LYS A 655 34.54 1.33 -40.54
C LYS A 655 34.69 2.80 -40.19
N ALA A 656 34.48 3.15 -38.92
CA ALA A 656 34.73 4.47 -38.36
C ALA A 656 35.89 4.37 -37.34
N PRO A 657 37.10 4.84 -37.69
CA PRO A 657 38.16 4.96 -36.71
C PRO A 657 37.79 5.99 -35.62
N ILE A 658 38.26 5.80 -34.39
CA ILE A 658 38.03 6.73 -33.28
C ILE A 658 39.40 7.18 -32.77
N LEU A 659 39.58 8.49 -32.62
CA LEU A 659 40.83 9.08 -32.17
C LEU A 659 40.99 8.86 -30.66
N ALA A 660 42.14 8.35 -30.23
CA ALA A 660 42.44 8.16 -28.82
C ALA A 660 42.52 9.53 -28.08
N PRO A 661 41.79 9.73 -26.97
CA PRO A 661 41.77 11.02 -26.26
C PRO A 661 43.02 11.28 -25.40
N PHE A 662 43.75 10.22 -25.04
CA PHE A 662 44.95 10.25 -24.20
C PHE A 662 46.02 9.29 -24.71
N SER A 663 47.28 9.61 -24.41
CA SER A 663 48.37 8.64 -24.48
C SER A 663 48.43 7.84 -23.16
N GLY A 664 48.58 6.53 -23.23
CA GLY A 664 48.58 5.68 -22.05
C GLY A 664 48.57 4.18 -22.36
N VAL A 665 48.61 3.38 -21.30
CA VAL A 665 48.54 1.91 -21.38
C VAL A 665 47.11 1.45 -21.11
N VAL A 666 46.60 0.56 -21.94
CA VAL A 666 45.25 0.01 -21.80
C VAL A 666 45.23 -0.99 -20.65
N GLU A 667 44.48 -0.69 -19.59
CA GLU A 667 44.38 -1.57 -18.42
C GLU A 667 43.29 -2.63 -18.62
N ALA A 668 42.16 -2.23 -19.22
CA ALA A 668 41.05 -3.12 -19.50
C ALA A 668 40.21 -2.61 -20.66
N VAL A 669 39.58 -3.55 -21.38
CA VAL A 669 38.51 -3.27 -22.36
C VAL A 669 37.18 -3.74 -21.79
N ASN A 670 36.08 -3.10 -22.20
CA ASN A 670 34.76 -3.47 -21.71
C ASN A 670 34.25 -4.75 -22.39
N PRO A 671 34.17 -5.89 -21.67
CA PRO A 671 33.71 -7.15 -22.27
C PRO A 671 32.23 -7.09 -22.66
N LYS A 672 31.43 -6.22 -22.03
CA LYS A 672 30.00 -6.07 -22.36
C LYS A 672 29.81 -5.48 -23.75
N VAL A 673 30.58 -4.46 -24.12
CA VAL A 673 30.49 -3.82 -25.45
C VAL A 673 31.03 -4.75 -26.54
N LEU A 674 32.07 -5.55 -26.27
CA LEU A 674 32.53 -6.56 -27.25
C LEU A 674 31.47 -7.64 -27.51
N ALA A 675 30.67 -8.01 -26.50
CA ALA A 675 29.58 -8.97 -26.64
C ALA A 675 28.28 -8.36 -27.20
N ARG A 676 28.01 -7.08 -26.87
CA ARG A 676 26.84 -6.31 -27.31
C ARG A 676 27.24 -4.89 -27.70
N PRO A 677 27.70 -4.69 -28.96
CA PRO A 677 28.19 -3.39 -29.43
C PRO A 677 27.14 -2.27 -29.45
N ASP A 678 25.86 -2.61 -29.54
CA ASP A 678 24.71 -1.70 -29.46
C ASP A 678 24.57 -1.00 -28.09
N LEU A 679 25.27 -1.49 -27.04
CA LEU A 679 25.28 -0.85 -25.73
C LEU A 679 25.82 0.57 -25.75
N THR A 680 26.75 0.90 -26.65
CA THR A 680 27.26 2.27 -26.78
C THR A 680 26.17 3.21 -27.27
N HIS A 681 25.21 2.72 -28.06
CA HIS A 681 24.07 3.49 -28.57
C HIS A 681 22.97 3.68 -27.52
N HIS A 682 22.68 2.64 -26.74
CA HIS A 682 21.60 2.67 -25.74
C HIS A 682 22.00 3.31 -24.41
N ASP A 683 23.25 3.14 -23.99
CA ASP A 683 23.77 3.70 -22.74
C ASP A 683 25.22 4.20 -22.90
N PRO A 684 25.45 5.27 -23.69
CA PRO A 684 26.78 5.76 -24.06
C PRO A 684 27.64 6.16 -22.86
N TYR A 685 27.00 6.58 -21.76
CA TYR A 685 27.67 7.15 -20.60
C TYR A 685 27.72 6.22 -19.37
N GLY A 686 26.90 5.17 -19.31
CA GLY A 686 26.92 4.16 -18.26
C GLY A 686 27.71 2.91 -18.67
N ASP A 687 27.00 1.87 -19.08
CA ASP A 687 27.56 0.55 -19.42
C ASP A 687 28.26 0.51 -20.81
N GLY A 688 28.09 1.55 -21.64
CA GLY A 688 28.66 1.68 -22.99
C GLY A 688 30.09 2.26 -23.09
N TRP A 689 30.87 2.25 -22.01
CA TRP A 689 32.29 2.63 -22.09
C TRP A 689 33.12 1.61 -22.87
N LEU A 690 34.22 2.03 -23.49
CA LEU A 690 35.04 1.19 -24.37
C LEU A 690 36.25 0.59 -23.65
N LEU A 691 37.07 1.43 -23.01
CA LEU A 691 38.30 0.98 -22.34
C LEU A 691 38.64 1.82 -21.09
N LEU A 692 39.44 1.23 -20.22
CA LEU A 692 40.07 1.85 -19.06
C LEU A 692 41.55 2.04 -19.38
N LEU A 693 42.05 3.26 -19.20
CA LEU A 693 43.39 3.66 -19.60
C LEU A 693 44.17 4.20 -18.39
N ALA A 694 45.44 3.80 -18.26
CA ALA A 694 46.42 4.42 -17.40
C ALA A 694 47.17 5.53 -18.18
N PRO A 695 46.91 6.82 -17.94
CA PRO A 695 47.50 7.90 -18.73
C PRO A 695 49.00 8.04 -18.44
N THR A 696 49.83 8.16 -19.48
CA THR A 696 51.26 8.47 -19.32
C THR A 696 51.53 9.96 -19.08
N THR A 697 50.67 10.85 -19.60
CA THR A 697 50.77 12.32 -19.44
C THR A 697 49.40 12.99 -19.19
N PRO A 698 48.78 12.85 -18.00
CA PRO A 698 47.38 13.24 -17.77
C PRO A 698 47.10 14.75 -17.79
N GLU A 699 47.95 15.59 -17.16
CA GLU A 699 47.64 17.03 -16.99
C GLU A 699 47.66 17.87 -18.28
N PRO A 700 48.63 17.71 -19.21
CA PRO A 700 48.66 18.49 -20.44
C PRO A 700 47.56 18.10 -21.43
N ASP A 701 47.13 16.84 -21.42
CA ASP A 701 46.13 16.33 -22.36
C ASP A 701 44.70 16.63 -21.89
N LEU A 702 44.43 16.65 -20.58
CA LEU A 702 43.14 17.11 -20.04
C LEU A 702 42.80 18.55 -20.45
N LYS A 703 43.79 19.44 -20.52
CA LYS A 703 43.58 20.85 -20.93
C LYS A 703 43.19 21.01 -22.40
N LYS A 704 43.37 19.98 -23.23
CA LYS A 704 43.03 19.99 -24.66
C LYS A 704 41.63 19.46 -24.95
N LEU A 705 40.95 18.91 -23.94
CA LEU A 705 39.59 18.38 -24.05
C LEU A 705 38.56 19.44 -23.65
N VAL A 706 37.34 19.30 -24.20
CA VAL A 706 36.21 20.18 -23.90
C VAL A 706 35.52 19.66 -22.62
N THR A 707 35.14 20.52 -21.68
CA THR A 707 34.50 20.09 -20.41
C THR A 707 33.55 21.17 -19.87
N GLY A 708 32.67 20.80 -18.93
CA GLY A 708 31.73 21.72 -18.32
C GLY A 708 30.73 22.31 -19.34
N PRO A 709 30.20 23.52 -19.09
CA PRO A 709 29.25 24.19 -19.98
C PRO A 709 29.76 24.38 -21.42
N GLN A 710 31.08 24.42 -21.65
CA GLN A 710 31.65 24.53 -23.00
C GLN A 710 31.33 23.31 -23.88
N SER A 711 31.07 22.15 -23.27
CA SER A 711 30.67 20.93 -24.00
C SER A 711 29.29 21.08 -24.62
N VAL A 712 28.40 21.84 -23.99
CA VAL A 712 27.03 22.12 -24.46
C VAL A 712 27.06 23.00 -25.70
N GLU A 713 27.87 24.05 -25.67
CA GLU A 713 28.09 24.94 -26.82
C GLU A 713 28.74 24.18 -27.98
N TRP A 714 29.76 23.35 -27.71
CA TRP A 714 30.41 22.55 -28.76
C TRP A 714 29.45 21.57 -29.43
N ILE A 715 28.63 20.82 -28.69
CA ILE A 715 27.65 19.89 -29.28
C ILE A 715 26.54 20.64 -30.04
N ARG A 716 26.15 21.83 -29.57
CA ARG A 716 25.24 22.71 -30.33
C ARG A 716 25.83 23.07 -31.69
N ASP A 717 27.10 23.47 -31.74
CA ASP A 717 27.80 23.80 -32.99
C ASP A 717 27.99 22.60 -33.92
N GLU A 718 28.21 21.39 -33.39
CA GLU A 718 28.25 20.15 -34.20
C GLU A 718 26.86 19.82 -34.77
N THR A 719 25.80 20.02 -33.97
CA THR A 719 24.41 19.77 -34.43
C THR A 719 23.99 20.77 -35.51
N GLU A 720 24.31 22.05 -35.35
CA GLU A 720 24.03 23.07 -36.36
C GLU A 720 24.77 22.81 -37.68
N ARG A 721 26.03 22.31 -37.60
CA ARG A 721 26.77 21.87 -38.79
C ARG A 721 26.12 20.68 -39.49
N LEU A 722 25.67 19.67 -38.72
CA LEU A 722 24.97 18.52 -39.27
C LEU A 722 23.67 18.92 -39.96
N VAL A 723 22.90 19.83 -39.36
CA VAL A 723 21.68 20.39 -39.96
C VAL A 723 22.01 21.12 -41.26
N GLY A 724 23.08 21.92 -41.30
CA GLY A 724 23.53 22.58 -42.54
C GLY A 724 23.89 21.59 -43.67
N MET A 725 24.46 20.42 -43.34
CA MET A 725 24.71 19.36 -44.32
C MET A 725 23.41 18.72 -44.84
N LEU A 726 22.43 18.53 -43.97
CA LEU A 726 21.10 17.99 -44.31
C LEU A 726 20.32 18.96 -45.21
N ASP A 727 20.32 20.26 -44.91
CA ASP A 727 19.63 21.30 -45.69
C ASP A 727 20.19 21.44 -47.13
N SER A 728 21.49 21.17 -47.31
CA SER A 728 22.15 21.25 -48.63
C SER A 728 21.83 20.07 -49.55
N SER A 729 21.38 18.94 -48.99
CA SER A 729 21.08 17.69 -49.72
C SER A 729 19.58 17.42 -49.82
N VAL A 730 18.76 17.94 -48.90
CA VAL A 730 17.31 17.77 -48.87
C VAL A 730 16.66 19.07 -48.40
N GLY A 731 15.81 19.67 -49.24
CA GLY A 731 15.08 20.90 -48.89
C GLY A 731 14.04 20.67 -47.78
N ALA A 732 14.47 20.64 -46.52
CA ALA A 732 13.63 20.42 -45.36
C ALA A 732 13.91 21.46 -44.27
N THR A 733 12.95 22.35 -44.01
CA THR A 733 12.99 23.21 -42.83
C THR A 733 12.65 22.41 -41.58
N LEU A 734 13.55 22.36 -40.60
CA LEU A 734 13.25 21.94 -39.23
C LEU A 734 12.50 23.07 -38.49
N HIS A 735 11.26 22.82 -38.06
CA HIS A 735 10.56 23.71 -37.13
C HIS A 735 11.23 23.67 -35.74
N ALA A 736 11.33 24.84 -35.09
CA ALA A 736 11.97 25.01 -33.79
C ALA A 736 11.39 24.04 -32.74
N GLY A 737 12.19 23.05 -32.34
CA GLY A 737 11.85 22.07 -31.29
C GLY A 737 12.05 20.58 -31.66
N GLY A 738 12.55 20.25 -32.85
CA GLY A 738 12.83 18.85 -33.23
C GLY A 738 14.07 18.27 -32.54
N SER A 739 13.97 17.01 -32.08
CA SER A 739 15.12 16.19 -31.64
C SER A 739 15.90 15.66 -32.84
N LEU A 740 17.21 15.48 -32.72
CA LEU A 740 17.99 14.77 -33.73
C LEU A 740 17.40 13.37 -33.94
N ILE A 741 17.18 12.98 -35.20
CA ILE A 741 16.69 11.64 -35.53
C ILE A 741 17.70 10.61 -35.03
N ASP A 742 17.18 9.52 -34.46
CA ASP A 742 18.02 8.39 -34.10
C ASP A 742 18.49 7.68 -35.37
N ASP A 743 19.80 7.41 -35.46
CA ASP A 743 20.46 6.84 -36.64
C ASP A 743 20.37 7.71 -37.93
N VAL A 744 21.13 8.81 -37.95
CA VAL A 744 21.19 9.74 -39.10
C VAL A 744 21.69 9.05 -40.38
N TYR A 745 22.77 8.27 -40.30
CA TYR A 745 23.32 7.57 -41.47
C TYR A 745 22.33 6.57 -42.08
N GLY A 746 21.60 5.82 -41.26
CA GLY A 746 20.60 4.85 -41.73
C GLY A 746 19.43 5.50 -42.46
N HIS A 747 19.02 6.71 -42.04
CA HIS A 747 17.95 7.46 -42.68
C HIS A 747 18.41 8.27 -43.90
N TYR A 748 19.66 8.72 -43.92
CA TYR A 748 20.23 9.56 -44.97
C TYR A 748 21.57 9.02 -45.49
N PRO A 749 21.58 7.85 -46.17
CA PRO A 749 22.81 7.23 -46.65
C PRO A 749 23.55 8.09 -47.69
N ASP A 750 22.84 8.98 -48.39
CA ASP A 750 23.39 9.90 -49.40
C ASP A 750 24.38 10.94 -48.83
N LEU A 751 24.37 11.17 -47.50
CA LEU A 751 25.39 11.98 -46.84
C LEU A 751 26.79 11.35 -46.94
N GLY A 752 26.85 10.03 -47.10
CA GLY A 752 28.07 9.24 -47.28
C GLY A 752 28.82 9.00 -45.96
N TRP A 753 29.08 7.72 -45.65
CA TRP A 753 29.77 7.30 -44.42
C TRP A 753 31.12 8.01 -44.22
N ALA A 754 31.94 8.01 -45.28
CA ALA A 754 33.26 8.63 -45.24
C ALA A 754 33.20 10.14 -44.96
N ASN A 755 32.15 10.83 -45.41
CA ASN A 755 31.97 12.26 -45.15
C ASN A 755 31.58 12.50 -43.69
N LEU A 756 30.64 11.72 -43.14
CA LEU A 756 30.21 11.86 -41.74
C LEU A 756 31.36 11.57 -40.76
N VAL A 757 32.12 10.50 -41.00
CA VAL A 757 33.25 10.13 -40.15
C VAL A 757 34.40 11.14 -40.28
N LYS A 758 34.68 11.64 -41.48
CA LYS A 758 35.70 12.68 -41.69
C LYS A 758 35.33 14.00 -41.00
N GLU A 759 34.07 14.42 -41.12
CA GLU A 759 33.62 15.71 -40.62
C GLU A 759 33.50 15.73 -39.08
N PHE A 760 32.87 14.71 -38.51
CA PHE A 760 32.53 14.71 -37.08
C PHE A 760 33.54 13.92 -36.23
N LEU A 761 33.92 12.71 -36.62
CA LEU A 761 34.89 11.91 -35.86
C LEU A 761 36.35 12.33 -36.14
N ARG A 762 36.58 13.13 -37.20
CA ARG A 762 37.89 13.69 -37.60
C ARG A 762 38.96 12.63 -37.85
N SER A 763 38.53 11.43 -38.17
CA SER A 763 39.34 10.22 -38.11
C SER A 763 39.54 9.53 -39.47
N LEU A 764 39.07 10.14 -40.57
CA LEU A 764 39.29 9.69 -41.94
C LEU A 764 40.14 10.66 -42.75
#